data_AF-A0A177MHC7-F1
#
_entry.id   AF-A0A177MHC7-F1
#
_cell.length_a   1.000
_cell.length_b   1.000
_cell.length_c   1.000
_cell.angle_alpha   90.00
_cell.angle_beta   90.00
_cell.angle_gamma   90.00
#
_symmetry.space_group_name_H-M   'P 1'
#
loop_
_entity.id
_entity.type
_entity.pdbx_description
1 polymer ?
#
loop_
_entity_poly.entity_id
_entity_poly.type
_entity_poly.pdbx_seq_one_letter_code
_entity_poly.pdbx_strand_id
1 'polypeptide(L)'
;MLFAAAVLWWQYLVKPENSTIPSPVSQTSIQVRTLRLGLNIAADSALNAAAERFSELIDERSGGKLKITVHPNQELGNDDQMLEMARKGELDLLLTPTAKLSSAIPAMQYADLPFYFSGREELYAMLDSEPGQMLLSKLQTIDLVGLTFWENGFKQFTANTPIRKPEDFAKLRIRIMKSKLITDQFETLGAKAIPIDFHATYQALADGAVDGEENPLVAIVGMRFHEVQKHLTLSNHAYLGYAFSASKRVFETLSPDMRDLIQRTARELTVWEREETARREAKFIETISAAGVETHTLTPEERQRFATVLAPIADKFGFEVGYDLLAKTDELRYDKQSGTTLARARQPLVIGLDADLSSAGGQAGGSIFRGVQLAVEDINRDGGLLGAPLRVIAHDHGANPEVGRQNLELFAAMPSLLAVVGGMHSAVILEELEDIHRLRIPYLIPWAAGGSLTVHEYRPSYTFRVSVTDTEVAPFLLEHALKSGGHVAVLLERSAWGRSNEAVLKPLIEKLPAGSVGIDWFTANDPDIEAKIHALNDNGARALLMVANPAGSRAIVQAMARQEKPLPIFAHWGLTGADFWKQEQVALQRVDLRFVQSVLIHGAHIRPQLKKFITRYRERYGLGPDDTVPSPVGSVQAYDLIQLLARAVTQAKSIDHAAIQAALETLRPYSGLVRDYNPPFTKDRHDALNGLPLHLARFDARGHILQAE
;
A
#
# COMPACT_ATOMS: atom_id res chain seq x y z
N MET A 1 9.62 40.67 -71.35
CA MET A 1 10.07 42.02 -70.94
C MET A 1 9.62 42.18 -69.50
N LEU A 2 10.52 42.00 -68.53
CA LEU A 2 11.39 43.04 -67.92
C LEU A 2 10.58 43.98 -67.01
N PHE A 3 10.58 43.77 -65.68
CA PHE A 3 11.54 44.30 -64.67
C PHE A 3 11.40 45.82 -64.45
N ALA A 4 11.44 46.42 -63.24
CA ALA A 4 11.38 45.95 -61.84
C ALA A 4 11.26 47.16 -60.85
N ALA A 5 11.05 46.87 -59.55
CA ALA A 5 11.52 47.54 -58.30
C ALA A 5 12.06 49.01 -58.28
N ALA A 6 11.93 49.81 -57.19
CA ALA A 6 11.12 49.75 -55.94
C ALA A 6 10.87 51.20 -55.38
N VAL A 7 11.23 51.73 -54.19
CA VAL A 7 11.93 51.28 -52.96
C VAL A 7 11.71 52.28 -51.78
N LEU A 8 11.59 51.81 -50.52
CA LEU A 8 11.73 52.50 -49.18
C LEU A 8 11.04 53.88 -48.87
N TRP A 9 10.75 54.31 -47.63
CA TRP A 9 10.24 53.77 -46.34
C TRP A 9 10.43 54.85 -45.23
N TRP A 10 9.69 54.71 -44.11
CA TRP A 10 10.06 55.05 -42.70
C TRP A 10 9.27 56.15 -41.92
N GLN A 11 8.21 55.71 -41.23
CA GLN A 11 7.73 56.10 -39.86
C GLN A 11 7.01 57.45 -39.50
N TYR A 12 5.74 57.28 -39.07
CA TYR A 12 5.13 57.65 -37.75
C TYR A 12 4.56 59.04 -37.33
N LEU A 13 3.46 58.92 -36.54
CA LEU A 13 2.99 59.71 -35.36
C LEU A 13 1.84 60.79 -35.45
N VAL A 14 0.62 60.27 -35.19
CA VAL A 14 -0.54 60.80 -34.38
C VAL A 14 -1.54 61.87 -34.89
N LYS A 15 -2.82 61.58 -34.57
CA LYS A 15 -4.03 62.43 -34.27
C LYS A 15 -5.04 62.69 -35.41
N PRO A 16 -6.35 62.81 -35.07
CA PRO A 16 -7.12 62.11 -34.01
C PRO A 16 -8.47 61.53 -34.53
N GLU A 17 -9.35 61.12 -33.62
CA GLU A 17 -10.58 60.37 -33.87
C GLU A 17 -11.71 61.12 -34.60
N ASN A 18 -12.65 60.36 -35.15
CA ASN A 18 -14.00 60.83 -35.47
C ASN A 18 -15.02 59.72 -35.15
N SER A 19 -16.25 60.10 -34.78
CA SER A 19 -17.15 59.27 -33.96
C SER A 19 -17.84 58.08 -34.66
N THR A 20 -17.92 56.93 -33.97
CA THR A 20 -18.94 55.89 -34.18
C THR A 20 -19.60 55.48 -32.86
N ILE A 21 -20.88 55.12 -32.90
CA ILE A 21 -21.66 54.73 -31.72
C ILE A 21 -21.43 53.24 -31.42
N PRO A 22 -21.12 52.83 -30.17
CA PRO A 22 -21.03 51.42 -29.83
C PRO A 22 -22.38 50.71 -29.94
N SER A 23 -22.40 49.55 -30.59
CA SER A 23 -23.52 48.61 -30.51
C SER A 23 -23.78 48.19 -29.05
N PRO A 24 -25.02 47.87 -28.65
CA PRO A 24 -25.30 47.40 -27.30
C PRO A 24 -24.50 46.14 -27.00
N VAL A 25 -23.79 46.14 -25.86
CA VAL A 25 -23.04 44.97 -25.38
C VAL A 25 -24.04 43.85 -25.14
N SER A 26 -23.84 42.72 -25.83
CA SER A 26 -24.67 41.53 -25.62
C SER A 26 -24.52 41.08 -24.16
N GLN A 27 -25.62 41.10 -23.40
CA GLN A 27 -25.63 40.63 -22.03
C GLN A 27 -25.49 39.10 -22.03
N THR A 28 -24.26 38.62 -21.90
CA THR A 28 -23.99 37.20 -21.64
C THR A 28 -24.68 36.82 -20.33
N SER A 29 -25.81 36.12 -20.42
CA SER A 29 -26.55 35.64 -19.25
C SER A 29 -25.63 34.79 -18.37
N ILE A 30 -25.41 35.22 -17.13
CA ILE A 30 -24.59 34.47 -16.18
C ILE A 30 -25.33 33.16 -15.87
N GLN A 31 -24.85 32.05 -16.43
CA GLN A 31 -25.39 30.74 -16.15
C GLN A 31 -24.93 30.32 -14.75
N VAL A 32 -25.74 30.67 -13.75
CA VAL A 32 -25.54 30.25 -12.36
C VAL A 32 -25.68 28.73 -12.29
N ARG A 33 -24.66 28.06 -11.76
CA ARG A 33 -24.70 26.62 -11.47
C ARG A 33 -24.85 26.41 -9.97
N THR A 34 -25.82 25.60 -9.56
CA THR A 34 -25.98 25.16 -8.17
C THR A 34 -25.48 23.73 -8.04
N LEU A 35 -24.70 23.44 -7.00
CA LEU A 35 -24.27 22.11 -6.59
C LEU A 35 -24.91 21.75 -5.24
N ARG A 36 -25.14 20.47 -4.96
CA ARG A 36 -25.61 19.98 -3.65
C ARG A 36 -24.50 19.34 -2.85
N LEU A 37 -24.42 19.66 -1.56
CA LEU A 37 -23.48 19.09 -0.60
C LEU A 37 -24.23 18.29 0.46
N GLY A 38 -24.17 16.95 0.37
CA GLY A 38 -24.75 16.05 1.36
C GLY A 38 -23.79 15.76 2.52
N LEU A 39 -24.31 15.81 3.76
CA LEU A 39 -23.59 15.37 4.95
C LEU A 39 -24.55 14.74 5.98
N ASN A 40 -24.06 13.76 6.72
CA ASN A 40 -24.88 12.95 7.62
C ASN A 40 -25.08 13.56 9.02
N ILE A 41 -24.17 14.44 9.43
CA ILE A 41 -24.08 14.97 10.78
C ILE A 41 -25.04 16.14 11.00
N ALA A 42 -25.31 16.45 12.26
CA ALA A 42 -26.29 17.44 12.67
C ALA A 42 -25.96 18.86 12.14
N ALA A 43 -27.01 19.64 11.87
CA ALA A 43 -26.89 21.02 11.40
C ALA A 43 -26.14 21.95 12.38
N ASP A 44 -26.10 21.61 13.67
CA ASP A 44 -25.38 22.32 14.74
C ASP A 44 -23.95 21.78 14.98
N SER A 45 -23.38 21.03 14.04
CA SER A 45 -22.00 20.54 14.09
C SER A 45 -20.96 21.53 13.54
N ALA A 46 -19.67 21.28 13.82
CA ALA A 46 -18.57 22.05 13.22
C ALA A 46 -18.45 21.80 11.71
N LEU A 47 -18.58 20.53 11.30
CA LEU A 47 -18.62 20.12 9.89
C LEU A 47 -19.74 20.80 9.09
N ASN A 48 -20.94 20.98 9.67
CA ASN A 48 -21.98 21.75 8.99
C ASN A 48 -21.64 23.24 8.91
N ALA A 49 -21.10 23.84 9.98
CA ALA A 49 -20.63 25.23 9.93
C ALA A 49 -19.50 25.46 8.91
N ALA A 50 -18.66 24.45 8.66
CA ALA A 50 -17.68 24.45 7.58
C ALA A 50 -18.34 24.25 6.20
N ALA A 51 -19.35 23.39 6.05
CA ALA A 51 -20.10 23.22 4.81
C ALA A 51 -20.84 24.50 4.39
N GLU A 52 -21.49 25.21 5.32
CA GLU A 52 -22.16 26.49 5.06
C GLU A 52 -21.15 27.58 4.69
N ARG A 53 -20.08 27.74 5.48
CA ARG A 53 -19.02 28.73 5.19
C ARG A 53 -18.28 28.43 3.88
N PHE A 54 -18.18 27.15 3.49
CA PHE A 54 -17.70 26.77 2.16
C PHE A 54 -18.66 27.23 1.06
N SER A 55 -19.98 27.11 1.26
CA SER A 55 -20.98 27.65 0.33
C SER A 55 -20.86 29.18 0.17
N GLU A 56 -20.79 29.92 1.28
CA GLU A 56 -20.61 31.38 1.29
C GLU A 56 -19.37 31.82 0.49
N LEU A 57 -18.22 31.20 0.79
CA LEU A 57 -16.95 31.51 0.11
C LEU A 57 -16.99 31.15 -1.39
N ILE A 58 -17.70 30.09 -1.79
CA ILE A 58 -17.84 29.73 -3.21
C ILE A 58 -18.76 30.70 -3.96
N ASP A 59 -19.85 31.17 -3.35
CA ASP A 59 -20.74 32.18 -3.95
C ASP A 59 -20.02 33.53 -4.13
N GLU A 60 -19.31 33.98 -3.09
CA GLU A 60 -18.47 35.19 -3.11
C GLU A 60 -17.38 35.10 -4.18
N ARG A 61 -16.49 34.10 -4.06
CA ARG A 61 -15.28 33.98 -4.91
C ARG A 61 -15.60 33.65 -6.37
N SER A 62 -16.75 33.02 -6.64
CA SER A 62 -17.21 32.80 -8.03
C SER A 62 -17.89 34.03 -8.64
N GLY A 63 -18.24 35.04 -7.85
CA GLY A 63 -19.03 36.18 -8.28
C GLY A 63 -20.47 35.80 -8.62
N GLY A 64 -21.09 34.93 -7.82
CA GLY A 64 -22.46 34.45 -8.02
C GLY A 64 -22.63 33.39 -9.11
N LYS A 65 -21.54 32.91 -9.73
CA LYS A 65 -21.58 31.93 -10.85
C LYS A 65 -21.78 30.49 -10.37
N LEU A 66 -21.31 30.19 -9.16
CA LEU A 66 -21.36 28.87 -8.56
C LEU A 66 -21.94 29.00 -7.15
N LYS A 67 -23.03 28.28 -6.86
CA LYS A 67 -23.70 28.25 -5.57
C LYS A 67 -23.73 26.82 -5.02
N ILE A 68 -23.79 26.68 -3.71
CA ILE A 68 -23.90 25.37 -3.06
C ILE A 68 -25.14 25.36 -2.15
N THR A 69 -25.88 24.24 -2.15
CA THR A 69 -26.95 23.97 -1.19
C THR A 69 -26.49 22.84 -0.28
N VAL A 70 -26.36 23.15 1.01
CA VAL A 70 -25.94 22.22 2.05
C VAL A 70 -27.16 21.43 2.53
N HIS A 71 -26.99 20.13 2.74
CA HIS A 71 -28.03 19.19 3.14
C HIS A 71 -27.55 18.30 4.30
N PRO A 72 -27.64 18.80 5.55
CA PRO A 72 -27.22 18.08 6.75
C PRO A 72 -28.21 16.97 7.15
N ASN A 73 -27.99 16.35 8.31
CA ASN A 73 -28.94 15.42 8.95
C ASN A 73 -29.37 14.20 8.08
N GLN A 74 -28.59 13.81 7.06
CA GLN A 74 -29.00 12.78 6.08
C GLN A 74 -30.25 13.17 5.25
N GLU A 75 -30.50 14.45 5.00
CA GLU A 75 -31.63 14.96 4.19
C GLU A 75 -31.74 14.33 2.78
N LEU A 76 -30.62 13.95 2.18
CA LEU A 76 -30.58 13.32 0.85
C LEU A 76 -30.53 11.78 0.90
N GLY A 77 -30.59 11.19 2.09
CA GLY A 77 -30.39 9.76 2.34
C GLY A 77 -29.18 9.49 3.25
N ASN A 78 -28.99 8.21 3.59
CA ASN A 78 -27.86 7.78 4.42
C ASN A 78 -26.52 7.81 3.67
N ASP A 79 -25.41 7.56 4.38
CA ASP A 79 -24.04 7.61 3.82
C ASP A 79 -23.89 6.78 2.53
N ASP A 80 -24.44 5.58 2.52
CA ASP A 80 -24.30 4.61 1.44
C ASP A 80 -25.16 5.01 0.23
N GLN A 81 -26.33 5.61 0.47
CA GLN A 81 -27.20 6.21 -0.55
C GLN A 81 -26.59 7.46 -1.17
N MET A 82 -26.08 8.39 -0.36
CA MET A 82 -25.41 9.61 -0.83
C MET A 82 -24.14 9.29 -1.63
N LEU A 83 -23.37 8.29 -1.20
CA LEU A 83 -22.23 7.78 -1.95
C LEU A 83 -22.67 7.27 -3.33
N GLU A 84 -23.67 6.39 -3.40
CA GLU A 84 -24.16 5.87 -4.68
C GLU A 84 -24.78 6.94 -5.59
N MET A 85 -25.42 7.96 -5.04
CA MET A 85 -25.88 9.13 -5.80
C MET A 85 -24.69 9.91 -6.37
N ALA A 86 -23.65 10.16 -5.58
CA ALA A 86 -22.45 10.86 -6.05
C ALA A 86 -21.74 10.09 -7.16
N ARG A 87 -21.60 8.76 -7.02
CA ARG A 87 -21.03 7.89 -8.06
C ARG A 87 -21.77 7.94 -9.38
N LYS A 88 -23.10 8.09 -9.35
CA LYS A 88 -23.94 8.22 -10.55
C LYS A 88 -23.87 9.62 -11.19
N GLY A 89 -23.51 10.64 -10.40
CA GLY A 89 -23.58 12.05 -10.79
C GLY A 89 -24.90 12.72 -10.40
N GLU A 90 -25.65 12.11 -9.47
CA GLU A 90 -26.91 12.60 -8.93
C GLU A 90 -26.69 13.53 -7.71
N LEU A 91 -25.57 13.37 -6.99
CA LEU A 91 -25.11 14.28 -5.94
C LEU A 91 -23.75 14.88 -6.34
N ASP A 92 -23.60 16.19 -6.18
CA ASP A 92 -22.42 16.93 -6.66
C ASP A 92 -21.22 16.82 -5.72
N LEU A 93 -21.47 17.01 -4.41
CA LEU A 93 -20.47 17.07 -3.35
C LEU A 93 -20.95 16.25 -2.13
N LEU A 94 -20.02 15.63 -1.41
CA LEU A 94 -20.34 14.87 -0.20
C LEU A 94 -19.20 14.89 0.84
N LEU A 95 -19.60 14.93 2.11
CA LEU A 95 -18.75 14.65 3.27
C LEU A 95 -19.10 13.25 3.78
N THR A 96 -18.15 12.32 3.70
CA THR A 96 -18.37 10.92 4.12
C THR A 96 -17.36 10.53 5.20
N PRO A 97 -17.77 9.85 6.31
CA PRO A 97 -16.82 9.40 7.32
C PRO A 97 -15.76 8.47 6.73
N THR A 98 -14.50 8.61 7.13
CA THR A 98 -13.42 7.69 6.70
C THR A 98 -13.73 6.24 7.09
N ALA A 99 -14.34 6.05 8.28
CA ALA A 99 -14.83 4.74 8.74
C ALA A 99 -15.90 4.12 7.81
N LYS A 100 -16.74 4.91 7.13
CA LYS A 100 -17.71 4.41 6.14
C LYS A 100 -17.03 4.05 4.82
N LEU A 101 -16.16 4.94 4.33
CA LEU A 101 -15.36 4.72 3.12
C LEU A 101 -14.43 3.51 3.22
N SER A 102 -14.01 3.11 4.43
CA SER A 102 -13.18 1.92 4.69
C SER A 102 -13.75 0.62 4.10
N SER A 103 -15.07 0.55 3.92
CA SER A 103 -15.74 -0.62 3.33
C SER A 103 -15.41 -0.84 1.84
N ALA A 104 -15.15 0.24 1.10
CA ALA A 104 -14.80 0.21 -0.32
C ALA A 104 -13.32 0.55 -0.58
N ILE A 105 -12.71 1.37 0.29
CA ILE A 105 -11.30 1.75 0.27
C ILE A 105 -10.72 1.46 1.66
N PRO A 106 -10.26 0.23 1.94
CA PRO A 106 -9.72 -0.16 3.25
C PRO A 106 -8.60 0.76 3.78
N ALA A 107 -7.86 1.42 2.88
CA ALA A 107 -6.85 2.44 3.21
C ALA A 107 -7.37 3.61 4.06
N MET A 108 -8.67 3.92 4.02
CA MET A 108 -9.28 4.98 4.83
C MET A 108 -9.24 4.69 6.35
N GLN A 109 -8.82 3.50 6.77
CA GLN A 109 -8.46 3.16 8.15
C GLN A 109 -7.12 3.76 8.61
N TYR A 110 -6.33 4.37 7.75
CA TYR A 110 -5.02 4.96 8.07
C TYR A 110 -5.03 5.87 9.30
N ALA A 111 -5.99 6.79 9.39
CA ALA A 111 -6.12 7.71 10.53
C ALA A 111 -6.76 7.05 11.78
N ASP A 112 -7.35 5.86 11.61
CA ASP A 112 -7.96 5.05 12.68
C ASP A 112 -6.93 4.11 13.36
N LEU A 113 -5.67 4.11 12.91
CA LEU A 113 -4.59 3.30 13.47
C LEU A 113 -4.23 3.71 14.91
N PRO A 114 -4.37 2.81 15.91
CA PRO A 114 -4.22 3.16 17.32
C PRO A 114 -2.81 3.62 17.70
N PHE A 115 -2.73 4.84 18.22
CA PHE A 115 -1.54 5.56 18.69
C PHE A 115 -0.41 5.67 17.65
N TYR A 116 -0.67 5.34 16.38
CA TYR A 116 0.33 5.34 15.30
C TYR A 116 0.89 6.75 15.03
N PHE A 117 0.09 7.80 15.25
CA PHE A 117 0.52 9.20 15.27
C PHE A 117 0.76 9.66 16.72
N SER A 118 1.75 10.54 16.92
CA SER A 118 2.03 11.16 18.22
C SER A 118 0.91 12.07 18.73
N GLY A 119 0.17 12.71 17.81
CA GLY A 119 -0.98 13.56 18.13
C GLY A 119 -1.59 14.25 16.90
N ARG A 120 -2.47 15.23 17.14
CA ARG A 120 -3.18 16.01 16.11
C ARG A 120 -2.25 16.63 15.06
N GLU A 121 -1.21 17.33 15.50
CA GLU A 121 -0.27 18.04 14.60
C GLU A 121 0.41 17.11 13.59
N GLU A 122 0.86 15.93 14.03
CA GLU A 122 1.48 14.95 13.13
C GLU A 122 0.45 14.36 12.15
N LEU A 123 -0.73 13.99 12.64
CA LEU A 123 -1.77 13.44 11.78
C LEU A 123 -2.22 14.45 10.71
N TYR A 124 -2.50 15.70 11.09
CA TYR A 124 -2.83 16.77 10.16
C TYR A 124 -1.71 16.95 9.12
N ALA A 125 -0.45 17.00 9.57
CA ALA A 125 0.69 17.14 8.66
C ALA A 125 0.84 15.95 7.68
N MET A 126 0.37 14.74 8.02
CA MET A 126 0.32 13.61 7.09
C MET A 126 -0.91 13.67 6.17
N LEU A 127 -2.09 14.03 6.67
CA LEU A 127 -3.33 14.17 5.89
C LEU A 127 -3.33 15.37 4.93
N ASP A 128 -2.49 16.37 5.18
CA ASP A 128 -2.35 17.56 4.33
C ASP A 128 -1.14 17.47 3.36
N SER A 129 -0.30 16.42 3.49
CA SER A 129 0.86 16.17 2.63
C SER A 129 0.66 14.93 1.74
N GLU A 130 1.75 14.26 1.33
CA GLU A 130 1.72 13.19 0.34
C GLU A 130 0.87 11.96 0.78
N PRO A 131 0.95 11.46 2.03
CA PRO A 131 0.08 10.37 2.51
C PRO A 131 -1.42 10.70 2.38
N GLY A 132 -1.82 11.92 2.71
CA GLY A 132 -3.18 12.41 2.50
C GLY A 132 -3.59 12.45 1.03
N GLN A 133 -2.69 12.89 0.15
CA GLN A 133 -2.94 12.89 -1.30
C GLN A 133 -3.03 11.46 -1.88
N MET A 134 -2.25 10.51 -1.37
CA MET A 134 -2.36 9.08 -1.69
C MET A 134 -3.70 8.49 -1.24
N LEU A 135 -4.29 8.93 -0.13
CA LEU A 135 -5.64 8.54 0.28
C LEU A 135 -6.72 9.18 -0.59
N LEU A 136 -6.61 10.48 -0.87
CA LEU A 136 -7.59 11.21 -1.70
C LEU A 136 -7.59 10.75 -3.16
N SER A 137 -6.47 10.24 -3.70
CA SER A 137 -6.41 9.68 -5.05
C SER A 137 -7.10 8.32 -5.15
N LYS A 138 -7.05 7.48 -4.08
CA LYS A 138 -7.75 6.19 -4.04
C LYS A 138 -9.28 6.35 -4.17
N LEU A 139 -9.87 7.51 -3.85
CA LEU A 139 -11.29 7.83 -4.13
C LEU A 139 -11.70 7.74 -5.62
N GLN A 140 -10.75 7.89 -6.54
CA GLN A 140 -11.03 7.76 -7.98
C GLN A 140 -11.45 6.33 -8.39
N THR A 141 -11.08 5.33 -7.59
CA THR A 141 -11.50 3.92 -7.77
C THR A 141 -13.01 3.69 -7.57
N ILE A 142 -13.68 4.63 -6.90
CA ILE A 142 -15.12 4.62 -6.65
C ILE A 142 -15.82 5.85 -7.23
N ASP A 143 -15.37 6.34 -8.40
CA ASP A 143 -16.00 7.44 -9.14
C ASP A 143 -16.05 8.81 -8.42
N LEU A 144 -15.17 9.04 -7.44
CA LEU A 144 -15.08 10.29 -6.67
C LEU A 144 -13.74 11.04 -6.87
N VAL A 145 -13.75 12.35 -6.59
CA VAL A 145 -12.56 13.20 -6.51
C VAL A 145 -12.42 13.69 -5.07
N GLY A 146 -11.35 13.28 -4.37
CA GLY A 146 -11.05 13.73 -3.02
C GLY A 146 -10.52 15.16 -3.00
N LEU A 147 -11.12 16.03 -2.17
CA LEU A 147 -10.74 17.43 -2.04
C LEU A 147 -9.80 17.66 -0.84
N THR A 148 -10.18 17.19 0.34
CA THR A 148 -9.45 17.36 1.62
C THR A 148 -10.02 16.45 2.72
N PHE A 149 -9.43 16.45 3.91
CA PHE A 149 -9.94 15.78 5.11
C PHE A 149 -10.31 16.79 6.21
N TRP A 150 -11.56 16.76 6.62
CA TRP A 150 -12.10 17.52 7.76
C TRP A 150 -12.24 16.59 9.00
N GLU A 151 -12.31 17.17 10.20
CA GLU A 151 -12.31 16.45 11.48
C GLU A 151 -13.73 16.19 12.02
N ASN A 152 -13.93 15.02 12.63
CA ASN A 152 -15.05 14.80 13.57
C ASN A 152 -14.57 14.83 15.03
N GLY A 153 -13.33 14.37 15.23
CA GLY A 153 -12.59 14.42 16.48
C GLY A 153 -11.73 13.18 16.66
N PHE A 154 -10.78 13.26 17.57
CA PHE A 154 -10.09 12.07 18.08
C PHE A 154 -11.02 11.22 18.95
N LYS A 155 -10.96 9.90 18.76
CA LYS A 155 -11.65 8.92 19.61
C LYS A 155 -11.05 8.93 21.01
N GLN A 156 -11.91 8.85 22.00
CA GLN A 156 -11.61 8.74 23.43
C GLN A 156 -12.17 7.41 23.95
N PHE A 157 -11.80 6.98 25.17
CA PHE A 157 -12.40 5.79 25.78
C PHE A 157 -13.40 6.20 26.86
N THR A 158 -14.56 5.54 26.94
CA THR A 158 -15.42 5.59 28.14
C THR A 158 -15.57 4.22 28.75
N ALA A 159 -15.72 4.16 30.08
CA ALA A 159 -16.05 2.93 30.79
C ALA A 159 -16.71 3.23 32.14
N ASN A 160 -17.23 2.17 32.78
CA ASN A 160 -17.68 2.20 34.18
C ASN A 160 -16.56 1.93 35.22
N THR A 161 -15.29 1.90 34.77
CA THR A 161 -14.06 1.87 35.59
C THR A 161 -12.98 2.78 34.97
N PRO A 162 -12.01 3.30 35.73
CA PRO A 162 -10.91 4.09 35.16
C PRO A 162 -10.07 3.29 34.17
N ILE A 163 -9.64 3.93 33.07
CA ILE A 163 -8.69 3.38 32.10
C ILE A 163 -7.48 4.31 32.03
N ARG A 164 -6.31 3.85 32.47
CA ARG A 164 -5.05 4.61 32.47
C ARG A 164 -3.87 3.83 31.88
N LYS A 165 -3.99 2.51 31.75
CA LYS A 165 -2.96 1.62 31.23
C LYS A 165 -3.58 0.43 30.46
N PRO A 166 -2.82 -0.26 29.58
CA PRO A 166 -3.33 -1.39 28.81
C PRO A 166 -4.05 -2.46 29.62
N GLU A 167 -3.57 -2.76 30.83
CA GLU A 167 -4.12 -3.84 31.66
C GLU A 167 -5.50 -3.53 32.27
N ASP A 168 -5.96 -2.27 32.23
CA ASP A 168 -7.29 -1.88 32.74
C ASP A 168 -8.42 -2.37 31.82
N PHE A 169 -8.11 -2.68 30.55
CA PHE A 169 -9.05 -3.29 29.61
C PHE A 169 -9.30 -4.78 29.87
N ALA A 170 -8.49 -5.44 30.70
CA ALA A 170 -8.55 -6.87 30.91
C ALA A 170 -9.93 -7.33 31.40
N LYS A 171 -10.61 -8.15 30.58
CA LYS A 171 -11.99 -8.67 30.77
C LYS A 171 -13.13 -7.67 30.53
N LEU A 172 -12.87 -6.41 30.19
CA LEU A 172 -13.95 -5.49 29.79
C LEU A 172 -14.57 -5.92 28.46
N ARG A 173 -15.89 -5.80 28.33
CA ARG A 173 -16.62 -5.94 27.06
C ARG A 173 -16.73 -4.56 26.42
N ILE A 174 -15.90 -4.27 25.42
CA ILE A 174 -15.90 -2.96 24.77
C ILE A 174 -16.79 -3.00 23.53
N ARG A 175 -17.76 -2.08 23.46
CA ARG A 175 -18.51 -1.85 22.23
C ARG A 175 -17.58 -1.26 21.18
N ILE A 176 -17.64 -1.82 19.98
CA ILE A 176 -16.92 -1.31 18.81
C ILE A 176 -17.89 -1.12 17.63
N MET A 177 -17.48 -0.31 16.65
CA MET A 177 -18.03 -0.41 15.29
C MET A 177 -17.49 -1.67 14.59
N LYS A 178 -18.13 -2.12 13.51
CA LYS A 178 -17.71 -3.34 12.79
C LYS A 178 -16.41 -3.12 11.97
N SER A 179 -15.26 -3.24 12.62
CA SER A 179 -13.93 -3.17 12.01
C SER A 179 -13.02 -4.26 12.58
N LYS A 180 -12.28 -5.00 11.72
CA LYS A 180 -11.29 -5.99 12.15
C LYS A 180 -10.12 -5.33 12.90
N LEU A 181 -9.74 -4.11 12.49
CA LEU A 181 -8.67 -3.32 13.14
C LEU A 181 -9.06 -2.93 14.57
N ILE A 182 -10.30 -2.48 14.78
CA ILE A 182 -10.77 -2.08 16.12
C ILE A 182 -11.05 -3.32 17.00
N THR A 183 -11.49 -4.45 16.43
CA THR A 183 -11.48 -5.74 17.15
C THR A 183 -10.08 -6.05 17.68
N ASP A 184 -9.07 -5.98 16.80
CA ASP A 184 -7.69 -6.32 17.14
C ASP A 184 -7.07 -5.35 18.16
N GLN A 185 -7.45 -4.06 18.09
CA GLN A 185 -7.08 -3.04 19.08
C GLN A 185 -7.49 -3.47 20.50
N PHE A 186 -8.76 -3.84 20.73
CA PHE A 186 -9.23 -4.19 22.07
C PHE A 186 -8.86 -5.61 22.50
N GLU A 187 -8.79 -6.56 21.57
CA GLU A 187 -8.35 -7.93 21.88
C GLU A 187 -6.85 -7.96 22.24
N THR A 188 -6.02 -7.12 21.63
CA THR A 188 -4.60 -6.93 22.02
C THR A 188 -4.46 -6.30 23.42
N LEU A 189 -5.45 -5.52 23.87
CA LEU A 189 -5.54 -4.97 25.23
C LEU A 189 -6.20 -5.94 26.23
N GLY A 190 -6.57 -7.15 25.82
CA GLY A 190 -7.21 -8.15 26.68
C GLY A 190 -8.68 -7.88 27.02
N ALA A 191 -9.32 -6.94 26.30
CA ALA A 191 -10.78 -6.76 26.31
C ALA A 191 -11.45 -7.71 25.31
N LYS A 192 -12.76 -7.93 25.51
CA LYS A 192 -13.63 -8.57 24.51
C LYS A 192 -14.28 -7.48 23.66
N ALA A 193 -13.89 -7.38 22.40
CA ALA A 193 -14.59 -6.53 21.43
C ALA A 193 -15.99 -7.07 21.12
N ILE A 194 -17.00 -6.20 21.09
CA ILE A 194 -18.37 -6.54 20.70
C ILE A 194 -18.87 -5.53 19.66
N PRO A 195 -19.03 -5.92 18.38
CA PRO A 195 -19.65 -5.07 17.36
C PRO A 195 -21.12 -4.79 17.69
N ILE A 196 -21.45 -3.52 17.93
CA ILE A 196 -22.83 -3.05 18.16
C ILE A 196 -23.07 -1.79 17.32
N ASP A 197 -24.26 -1.68 16.74
CA ASP A 197 -24.68 -0.51 16.00
C ASP A 197 -24.60 0.78 16.83
N PHE A 198 -24.32 1.90 16.17
CA PHE A 198 -24.15 3.18 16.82
C PHE A 198 -25.40 3.66 17.57
N HIS A 199 -26.59 3.50 17.00
CA HIS A 199 -27.84 3.91 17.65
C HIS A 199 -28.28 2.94 18.75
N ALA A 200 -27.87 1.67 18.67
CA ALA A 200 -28.07 0.69 19.74
C ALA A 200 -27.07 0.84 20.91
N THR A 201 -26.01 1.65 20.77
CA THR A 201 -24.89 1.71 21.73
C THR A 201 -25.32 2.25 23.09
N TYR A 202 -26.14 3.30 23.15
CA TYR A 202 -26.62 3.87 24.42
C TYR A 202 -27.31 2.80 25.28
N GLN A 203 -28.23 2.03 24.69
CA GLN A 203 -28.98 0.99 25.40
C GLN A 203 -28.07 -0.15 25.84
N ALA A 204 -27.10 -0.54 25.00
CA ALA A 204 -26.14 -1.60 25.34
C ALA A 204 -25.20 -1.23 26.50
N LEU A 205 -24.88 0.06 26.68
CA LEU A 205 -24.16 0.59 27.84
C LEU A 205 -25.09 0.66 29.07
N ALA A 206 -26.31 1.17 28.90
CA ALA A 206 -27.30 1.33 29.98
C ALA A 206 -27.69 -0.01 30.64
N ASP A 207 -27.93 -1.05 29.83
CA ASP A 207 -28.27 -2.40 30.29
C ASP A 207 -27.03 -3.20 30.76
N GLY A 208 -25.82 -2.63 30.65
CA GLY A 208 -24.56 -3.32 30.97
C GLY A 208 -24.29 -4.53 30.07
N ALA A 209 -24.75 -4.53 28.83
CA ALA A 209 -24.40 -5.54 27.81
C ALA A 209 -22.93 -5.39 27.37
N VAL A 210 -22.40 -4.16 27.44
CA VAL A 210 -21.00 -3.77 27.34
C VAL A 210 -20.59 -2.91 28.54
N ASP A 211 -19.29 -2.86 28.84
CA ASP A 211 -18.72 -2.17 30.00
C ASP A 211 -18.14 -0.78 29.65
N GLY A 212 -17.86 -0.54 28.36
CA GLY A 212 -17.27 0.68 27.82
C GLY A 212 -17.31 0.74 26.28
N GLU A 213 -16.84 1.84 25.69
CA GLU A 213 -16.82 2.08 24.24
C GLU A 213 -15.72 3.08 23.80
N GLU A 214 -15.63 3.34 22.50
CA GLU A 214 -14.76 4.37 21.91
C GLU A 214 -15.49 5.26 20.89
N ASN A 215 -15.50 6.58 21.12
CA ASN A 215 -16.02 7.57 20.18
C ASN A 215 -15.35 8.95 20.34
N PRO A 216 -15.48 9.86 19.35
CA PRO A 216 -15.16 11.27 19.53
C PRO A 216 -16.12 11.96 20.50
N LEU A 217 -15.69 13.07 21.11
CA LEU A 217 -16.45 13.79 22.15
C LEU A 217 -17.83 14.26 21.67
N VAL A 218 -17.95 14.68 20.40
CA VAL A 218 -19.24 15.07 19.79
C VAL A 218 -20.25 13.92 19.77
N ALA A 219 -19.80 12.66 19.58
CA ALA A 219 -20.66 11.48 19.61
C ALA A 219 -20.99 11.06 21.05
N ILE A 220 -20.03 11.13 21.98
CA ILE A 220 -20.24 10.85 23.41
C ILE A 220 -21.29 11.81 24.02
N VAL A 221 -21.30 13.08 23.59
CA VAL A 221 -22.34 14.05 23.97
C VAL A 221 -23.64 13.83 23.20
N GLY A 222 -23.60 13.82 21.86
CA GLY A 222 -24.81 13.76 21.02
C GLY A 222 -25.63 12.47 21.20
N MET A 223 -24.98 11.33 21.42
CA MET A 223 -25.65 10.06 21.72
C MET A 223 -25.83 9.82 23.23
N ARG A 224 -25.45 10.79 24.08
CA ARG A 224 -25.65 10.81 25.52
C ARG A 224 -24.98 9.65 26.29
N PHE A 225 -23.90 9.07 25.74
CA PHE A 225 -23.17 7.96 26.38
C PHE A 225 -22.63 8.35 27.77
N HIS A 226 -22.33 9.64 27.97
CA HIS A 226 -21.92 10.20 29.26
C HIS A 226 -23.00 10.12 30.37
N GLU A 227 -24.28 9.90 30.06
CA GLU A 227 -25.32 9.63 31.07
C GLU A 227 -25.19 8.22 31.68
N VAL A 228 -24.50 7.30 31.00
CA VAL A 228 -24.44 5.86 31.31
C VAL A 228 -23.01 5.32 31.46
N GLN A 229 -22.04 6.23 31.61
CA GLN A 229 -20.60 5.94 31.72
C GLN A 229 -19.97 6.83 32.80
N LYS A 230 -19.18 6.23 33.71
CA LYS A 230 -18.64 6.93 34.89
C LYS A 230 -17.27 7.58 34.68
N HIS A 231 -16.49 7.08 33.72
CA HIS A 231 -15.14 7.58 33.44
C HIS A 231 -14.99 7.87 31.94
N LEU A 232 -14.33 8.99 31.64
CA LEU A 232 -13.84 9.36 30.32
C LEU A 232 -12.32 9.42 30.36
N THR A 233 -11.66 8.61 29.54
CA THR A 233 -10.21 8.73 29.31
C THR A 233 -9.97 9.44 27.98
N LEU A 234 -9.44 10.66 28.06
CA LEU A 234 -8.96 11.44 26.92
C LEU A 234 -7.65 10.81 26.40
N SER A 235 -7.79 9.71 25.68
CA SER A 235 -6.69 8.89 25.16
C SER A 235 -6.13 9.42 23.83
N ASN A 236 -6.93 10.13 23.04
CA ASN A 236 -6.58 10.58 21.69
C ASN A 236 -5.85 9.48 20.88
N HIS A 237 -6.45 8.29 20.86
CA HIS A 237 -5.80 7.08 20.39
C HIS A 237 -5.87 6.93 18.87
N ALA A 238 -6.99 7.30 18.25
CA ALA A 238 -7.21 7.21 16.81
C ALA A 238 -8.21 8.31 16.38
N TYR A 239 -8.30 8.62 15.09
CA TYR A 239 -9.03 9.77 14.56
C TYR A 239 -10.17 9.36 13.64
N LEU A 240 -11.35 9.93 13.89
CA LEU A 240 -12.46 9.87 12.95
C LEU A 240 -12.53 11.17 12.16
N GLY A 241 -12.31 11.07 10.85
CA GLY A 241 -12.40 12.18 9.91
C GLY A 241 -13.51 12.00 8.89
N TYR A 242 -13.72 13.05 8.11
CA TYR A 242 -14.56 13.04 6.91
C TYR A 242 -13.68 13.32 5.70
N ALA A 243 -13.79 12.48 4.66
CA ALA A 243 -13.26 12.84 3.36
C ALA A 243 -14.28 13.78 2.70
N PHE A 244 -13.85 15.02 2.43
CA PHE A 244 -14.63 15.93 1.60
C PHE A 244 -14.31 15.59 0.14
N SER A 245 -15.34 15.28 -0.65
CA SER A 245 -15.18 14.84 -2.03
C SER A 245 -16.27 15.38 -2.95
N ALA A 246 -16.00 15.30 -4.26
CA ALA A 246 -16.93 15.60 -5.33
C ALA A 246 -17.22 14.34 -6.16
N SER A 247 -18.42 14.25 -6.74
CA SER A 247 -18.69 13.29 -7.82
C SER A 247 -17.74 13.56 -8.98
N LYS A 248 -16.98 12.55 -9.43
CA LYS A 248 -16.07 12.71 -10.57
C LYS A 248 -16.82 13.16 -11.82
N ARG A 249 -17.98 12.57 -12.09
CA ARG A 249 -18.86 12.89 -13.23
C ARG A 249 -19.32 14.34 -13.21
N VAL A 250 -19.71 14.86 -12.05
CA VAL A 250 -20.11 16.28 -11.92
C VAL A 250 -18.87 17.18 -12.04
N PHE A 251 -17.82 16.89 -11.29
CA PHE A 251 -16.62 17.71 -11.20
C PHE A 251 -15.93 17.89 -12.55
N GLU A 252 -15.86 16.84 -13.38
CA GLU A 252 -15.27 16.89 -14.72
C GLU A 252 -16.07 17.75 -15.73
N THR A 253 -17.33 18.09 -15.43
CA THR A 253 -18.13 19.06 -16.22
C THR A 253 -17.98 20.52 -15.78
N LEU A 254 -17.17 20.81 -14.76
CA LEU A 254 -16.85 22.17 -14.33
C LEU A 254 -15.66 22.72 -15.11
N SER A 255 -15.58 24.04 -15.28
CA SER A 255 -14.39 24.67 -15.85
C SER A 255 -13.15 24.42 -14.98
N PRO A 256 -11.92 24.49 -15.53
CA PRO A 256 -10.69 24.41 -14.73
C PRO A 256 -10.73 25.37 -13.53
N ASP A 257 -11.10 26.63 -13.75
CA ASP A 257 -11.21 27.66 -12.71
C ASP A 257 -12.22 27.30 -11.61
N MET A 258 -13.36 26.69 -11.96
CA MET A 258 -14.37 26.26 -10.98
C MET A 258 -13.88 25.05 -10.17
N ARG A 259 -13.21 24.09 -10.81
CA ARG A 259 -12.60 22.93 -10.13
C ARG A 259 -11.52 23.37 -9.15
N ASP A 260 -10.63 24.27 -9.59
CA ASP A 260 -9.57 24.85 -8.78
C ASP A 260 -10.14 25.70 -7.63
N LEU A 261 -11.16 26.52 -7.88
CA LEU A 261 -11.84 27.30 -6.84
C LEU A 261 -12.45 26.40 -5.74
N ILE A 262 -13.17 25.34 -6.11
CA ILE A 262 -13.68 24.33 -5.16
C ILE A 262 -12.51 23.71 -4.39
N GLN A 263 -11.48 23.25 -5.10
CA GLN A 263 -10.37 22.51 -4.53
C GLN A 263 -9.54 23.36 -3.56
N ARG A 264 -9.23 24.62 -3.89
CA ARG A 264 -8.48 25.53 -3.02
C ARG A 264 -9.32 25.96 -1.82
N THR A 265 -10.56 26.41 -2.03
CA THR A 265 -11.43 26.87 -0.95
C THR A 265 -11.72 25.77 0.09
N ALA A 266 -11.85 24.51 -0.35
CA ALA A 266 -12.03 23.38 0.56
C ALA A 266 -10.80 23.15 1.46
N ARG A 267 -9.58 23.18 0.89
CA ARG A 267 -8.31 23.01 1.61
C ARG A 267 -7.97 24.19 2.52
N GLU A 268 -8.26 25.41 2.09
CA GLU A 268 -8.08 26.63 2.90
C GLU A 268 -8.98 26.58 4.15
N LEU A 269 -10.23 26.12 4.01
CA LEU A 269 -11.19 26.06 5.12
C LEU A 269 -10.89 24.95 6.13
N THR A 270 -10.15 23.90 5.74
CA THR A 270 -9.76 22.77 6.60
C THR A 270 -9.06 23.20 7.90
N VAL A 271 -8.26 24.29 7.87
CA VAL A 271 -7.62 24.80 9.09
C VAL A 271 -8.66 25.34 10.06
N TRP A 272 -9.59 26.18 9.58
CA TRP A 272 -10.64 26.76 10.40
C TRP A 272 -11.66 25.73 10.89
N GLU A 273 -11.96 24.71 10.09
CA GLU A 273 -12.83 23.60 10.50
C GLU A 273 -12.23 22.89 11.73
N ARG A 274 -10.95 22.49 11.68
CA ARG A 274 -10.26 21.83 12.80
C ARG A 274 -10.18 22.71 14.04
N GLU A 275 -9.93 24.02 13.87
CA GLU A 275 -10.00 25.01 14.97
C GLU A 275 -11.39 25.07 15.61
N GLU A 276 -12.44 25.12 14.80
CA GLU A 276 -13.84 25.18 15.24
C GLU A 276 -14.30 23.87 15.90
N THR A 277 -13.84 22.72 15.40
CA THR A 277 -14.05 21.40 16.01
C THR A 277 -13.38 21.33 17.39
N ALA A 278 -12.10 21.68 17.51
CA ALA A 278 -11.40 21.75 18.80
C ALA A 278 -12.07 22.73 19.79
N ARG A 279 -12.55 23.88 19.29
CA ARG A 279 -13.30 24.88 20.09
C ARG A 279 -14.66 24.36 20.56
N ARG A 280 -15.24 23.33 19.94
CA ARG A 280 -16.47 22.65 20.41
C ARG A 280 -16.15 21.47 21.34
N GLU A 281 -15.07 20.73 21.09
CA GLU A 281 -14.61 19.64 21.97
C GLU A 281 -14.34 20.11 23.41
N ALA A 282 -13.80 21.31 23.61
CA ALA A 282 -13.67 21.91 24.94
C ALA A 282 -15.01 21.98 25.70
N LYS A 283 -16.09 22.39 25.03
CA LYS A 283 -17.45 22.46 25.60
C LYS A 283 -18.07 21.09 25.81
N PHE A 284 -17.72 20.11 24.99
CA PHE A 284 -18.14 18.72 25.21
C PHE A 284 -17.46 18.13 26.46
N ILE A 285 -16.20 18.44 26.73
CA ILE A 285 -15.53 18.07 28.00
C ILE A 285 -16.23 18.74 29.20
N GLU A 286 -16.52 20.05 29.13
CA GLU A 286 -17.29 20.76 30.17
C GLU A 286 -18.65 20.10 30.43
N THR A 287 -19.36 19.70 29.38
CA THR A 287 -20.67 19.01 29.46
C THR A 287 -20.56 17.64 30.13
N ILE A 288 -19.56 16.84 29.76
CA ILE A 288 -19.33 15.50 30.32
C ILE A 288 -18.93 15.58 31.80
N SER A 289 -18.04 16.52 32.17
CA SER A 289 -17.68 16.76 33.57
C SER A 289 -18.86 17.27 34.40
N ALA A 290 -19.73 18.11 33.84
CA ALA A 290 -20.93 18.61 34.50
C ALA A 290 -21.99 17.51 34.77
N ALA A 291 -21.98 16.43 33.97
CA ALA A 291 -22.78 15.23 34.22
C ALA A 291 -22.22 14.32 35.34
N GLY A 292 -21.05 14.64 35.92
CA GLY A 292 -20.45 13.90 37.03
C GLY A 292 -19.49 12.77 36.61
N VAL A 293 -19.07 12.74 35.35
CA VAL A 293 -18.10 11.77 34.81
C VAL A 293 -16.68 12.15 35.24
N GLU A 294 -15.89 11.20 35.74
CA GLU A 294 -14.46 11.44 36.04
C GLU A 294 -13.65 11.46 34.74
N THR A 295 -13.06 12.62 34.41
CA THR A 295 -12.22 12.79 33.22
C THR A 295 -10.73 12.61 33.54
N HIS A 296 -10.04 11.72 32.84
CA HIS A 296 -8.59 11.51 32.92
C HIS A 296 -7.92 11.73 31.57
N THR A 297 -6.83 12.50 31.52
CA THR A 297 -5.99 12.64 30.32
C THR A 297 -4.75 11.76 30.49
N LEU A 298 -4.46 10.91 29.50
CA LEU A 298 -3.27 10.04 29.56
C LEU A 298 -1.99 10.88 29.65
N THR A 299 -1.09 10.52 30.57
CA THR A 299 0.26 11.10 30.59
C THR A 299 1.08 10.62 29.38
N PRO A 300 2.21 11.27 29.03
CA PRO A 300 3.09 10.78 27.96
C PRO A 300 3.55 9.33 28.17
N GLU A 301 3.80 8.93 29.42
CA GLU A 301 4.21 7.58 29.80
C GLU A 301 3.05 6.57 29.68
N GLU A 302 1.85 6.95 30.11
CA GLU A 302 0.64 6.14 29.93
C GLU A 302 0.33 5.95 28.44
N ARG A 303 0.35 7.03 27.65
CA ARG A 303 0.17 7.00 26.19
C ARG A 303 1.21 6.12 25.52
N GLN A 304 2.49 6.23 25.91
CA GLN A 304 3.56 5.41 25.35
C GLN A 304 3.36 3.92 25.67
N ARG A 305 2.81 3.56 26.84
CA ARG A 305 2.52 2.15 27.16
C ARG A 305 1.43 1.57 26.25
N PHE A 306 0.37 2.34 25.94
CA PHE A 306 -0.59 1.93 24.92
C PHE A 306 0.03 1.83 23.53
N ALA A 307 0.80 2.85 23.12
CA ALA A 307 1.47 2.87 21.81
C ALA A 307 2.41 1.67 21.62
N THR A 308 3.20 1.31 22.62
CA THR A 308 4.11 0.15 22.57
C THR A 308 3.36 -1.19 22.44
N VAL A 309 2.19 -1.32 23.09
CA VAL A 309 1.36 -2.55 23.00
C VAL A 309 0.65 -2.65 21.65
N LEU A 310 0.23 -1.53 21.07
CA LEU A 310 -0.60 -1.46 19.87
C LEU A 310 0.18 -1.24 18.56
N ALA A 311 1.46 -0.85 18.63
CA ALA A 311 2.33 -0.65 17.47
C ALA A 311 2.32 -1.79 16.42
N PRO A 312 2.25 -3.09 16.78
CA PRO A 312 2.18 -4.18 15.79
C PRO A 312 0.99 -4.11 14.82
N ILE A 313 -0.08 -3.37 15.16
CA ILE A 313 -1.32 -3.27 14.38
C ILE A 313 -1.10 -2.60 13.03
N ALA A 314 -0.26 -1.57 12.94
CA ALA A 314 0.04 -0.89 11.67
C ALA A 314 0.62 -1.86 10.62
N ASP A 315 1.67 -2.61 10.99
CA ASP A 315 2.23 -3.64 10.10
C ASP A 315 1.22 -4.77 9.81
N LYS A 316 0.37 -5.09 10.80
CA LYS A 316 -0.56 -6.21 10.71
C LYS A 316 -1.64 -5.99 9.67
N PHE A 317 -2.19 -4.77 9.64
CA PHE A 317 -3.17 -4.32 8.66
C PHE A 317 -2.53 -3.62 7.44
N GLY A 318 -1.22 -3.77 7.21
CA GLY A 318 -0.52 -3.08 6.12
C GLY A 318 -0.97 -3.47 4.70
N PHE A 319 -1.62 -4.62 4.50
CA PHE A 319 -2.25 -4.93 3.21
C PHE A 319 -3.63 -4.26 3.04
N GLU A 320 -4.35 -4.02 4.14
CA GLU A 320 -5.61 -3.29 4.17
C GLU A 320 -5.41 -1.77 4.14
N VAL A 321 -4.42 -1.24 4.86
CA VAL A 321 -4.09 0.19 4.91
C VAL A 321 -3.28 0.64 3.68
N GLY A 322 -2.39 -0.24 3.19
CA GLY A 322 -1.44 0.05 2.12
C GLY A 322 -0.02 0.22 2.67
N TYR A 323 0.90 -0.66 2.25
CA TYR A 323 2.32 -0.53 2.60
C TYR A 323 2.97 0.67 1.92
N ASP A 324 2.47 1.09 0.74
CA ASP A 324 2.81 2.35 0.08
C ASP A 324 2.63 3.55 1.04
N LEU A 325 1.46 3.60 1.69
CA LEU A 325 1.07 4.68 2.58
C LEU A 325 1.83 4.66 3.92
N LEU A 326 2.01 3.47 4.50
CA LEU A 326 2.77 3.30 5.74
C LEU A 326 4.27 3.61 5.55
N ALA A 327 4.86 3.14 4.44
CA ALA A 327 6.24 3.43 4.06
C ALA A 327 6.48 4.93 3.93
N LYS A 328 5.63 5.63 3.16
CA LYS A 328 5.75 7.08 2.97
C LYS A 328 5.57 7.89 4.27
N THR A 329 4.74 7.39 5.18
CA THR A 329 4.59 8.00 6.51
C THR A 329 5.88 7.89 7.33
N ASP A 330 6.57 6.75 7.25
CA ASP A 330 7.79 6.47 8.01
C ASP A 330 9.05 7.09 7.38
N GLU A 331 9.09 7.29 6.06
CA GLU A 331 10.03 8.16 5.32
C GLU A 331 9.96 9.60 5.87
N LEU A 332 8.78 10.23 5.81
CA LEU A 332 8.56 11.61 6.27
C LEU A 332 8.79 11.80 7.78
N ARG A 333 8.77 10.72 8.56
CA ARG A 333 9.22 10.70 9.98
C ARG A 333 10.73 10.62 10.10
N TYR A 334 11.38 9.78 9.30
CA TYR A 334 12.83 9.59 9.34
C TYR A 334 13.57 10.89 9.02
N ASP A 335 13.12 11.64 8.01
CA ASP A 335 13.74 12.92 7.64
C ASP A 335 13.62 13.96 8.76
N LYS A 336 12.41 14.10 9.34
CA LYS A 336 12.16 14.99 10.49
C LYS A 336 13.00 14.61 11.70
N GLN A 337 13.22 13.32 11.95
CA GLN A 337 14.06 12.83 13.04
C GLN A 337 15.56 13.05 12.76
N SER A 338 16.01 12.78 11.54
CA SER A 338 17.40 12.91 11.10
C SER A 338 17.88 14.36 11.07
N GLY A 339 16.97 15.32 10.86
CA GLY A 339 17.24 16.75 11.02
C GLY A 339 17.46 17.22 12.46
N THR A 340 17.20 16.38 13.48
CA THR A 340 17.40 16.74 14.89
C THR A 340 18.71 16.22 15.45
N THR A 341 19.39 17.03 16.26
CA THR A 341 20.70 16.71 16.89
C THR A 341 20.60 15.71 18.05
N LEU A 342 19.75 14.69 17.94
CA LEU A 342 19.67 13.58 18.89
C LEU A 342 20.96 12.76 18.86
N ALA A 343 21.31 12.16 20.01
CA ALA A 343 22.63 11.59 20.22
C ALA A 343 22.93 10.41 19.26
N ARG A 344 23.84 10.66 18.30
CA ARG A 344 24.35 9.74 17.26
C ARG A 344 24.67 8.32 17.75
N ALA A 345 25.03 8.16 19.02
CA ALA A 345 25.38 6.89 19.65
C ALA A 345 24.19 5.94 19.95
N ARG A 346 22.95 6.29 19.60
CA ARG A 346 21.75 5.44 19.78
C ARG A 346 20.75 5.45 18.62
N GLN A 347 21.13 5.96 17.44
CA GLN A 347 20.27 5.83 16.26
C GLN A 347 20.18 4.36 15.82
N PRO A 348 19.01 3.88 15.37
CA PRO A 348 18.87 2.51 14.89
C PRO A 348 19.64 2.31 13.58
N LEU A 349 20.11 1.07 13.37
CA LEU A 349 20.69 0.63 12.11
C LEU A 349 19.56 0.39 11.10
N VAL A 350 19.71 0.91 9.88
CA VAL A 350 18.65 0.90 8.88
C VAL A 350 18.85 -0.26 7.90
N ILE A 351 17.79 -1.03 7.71
CA ILE A 351 17.59 -1.85 6.52
C ILE A 351 16.71 -1.05 5.57
N GLY A 352 17.24 -0.70 4.40
CA GLY A 352 16.44 -0.14 3.32
C GLY A 352 15.61 -1.22 2.65
N LEU A 353 14.41 -0.89 2.20
CA LEU A 353 13.61 -1.70 1.28
C LEU A 353 13.17 -0.83 0.12
N ASP A 354 13.68 -1.12 -1.07
CA ASP A 354 13.14 -0.62 -2.32
C ASP A 354 12.23 -1.72 -2.92
N ALA A 355 10.93 -1.47 -2.97
CA ALA A 355 9.98 -2.43 -3.51
C ALA A 355 8.73 -1.76 -4.12
N ASP A 356 8.02 -2.49 -4.97
CA ASP A 356 6.65 -2.13 -5.39
C ASP A 356 5.70 -2.46 -4.25
N LEU A 357 5.36 -1.42 -3.47
CA LEU A 357 4.39 -1.46 -2.37
C LEU A 357 2.99 -1.03 -2.83
N SER A 358 2.90 -0.49 -4.06
CA SER A 358 1.69 -0.01 -4.74
C SER A 358 0.72 -1.14 -5.13
N SER A 359 -0.47 -0.81 -5.63
CA SER A 359 -1.57 -1.77 -5.85
C SER A 359 -1.28 -2.96 -6.79
N ALA A 360 -0.31 -2.85 -7.71
CA ALA A 360 -0.08 -3.86 -8.75
C ALA A 360 0.85 -5.01 -8.30
N GLY A 361 1.90 -4.71 -7.53
CA GLY A 361 2.84 -5.68 -6.95
C GLY A 361 2.95 -5.61 -5.43
N GLY A 362 2.14 -4.79 -4.76
CA GLY A 362 2.19 -4.53 -3.31
C GLY A 362 1.98 -5.74 -2.42
N GLN A 363 1.39 -6.83 -2.92
CA GLN A 363 1.41 -8.10 -2.18
C GLN A 363 2.82 -8.73 -2.17
N ALA A 364 3.59 -8.61 -3.26
CA ALA A 364 5.00 -9.00 -3.30
C ALA A 364 5.84 -8.09 -2.39
N GLY A 365 5.82 -6.76 -2.62
CA GLY A 365 6.61 -5.82 -1.83
C GLY A 365 6.25 -5.84 -0.33
N GLY A 366 4.97 -5.85 0.00
CA GLY A 366 4.50 -6.01 1.38
C GLY A 366 4.86 -7.38 1.99
N SER A 367 4.93 -8.46 1.21
CA SER A 367 5.42 -9.75 1.73
C SER A 367 6.93 -9.75 1.98
N ILE A 368 7.71 -9.04 1.16
CA ILE A 368 9.15 -8.81 1.37
C ILE A 368 9.31 -8.00 2.65
N PHE A 369 8.58 -6.90 2.82
CA PHE A 369 8.55 -6.09 4.05
C PHE A 369 8.25 -6.96 5.28
N ARG A 370 7.21 -7.81 5.25
CA ARG A 370 6.90 -8.75 6.35
C ARG A 370 8.04 -9.72 6.65
N GLY A 371 8.77 -10.20 5.64
CA GLY A 371 9.96 -11.03 5.81
C GLY A 371 11.12 -10.30 6.49
N VAL A 372 11.43 -9.09 6.01
CA VAL A 372 12.46 -8.21 6.59
C VAL A 372 12.10 -7.85 8.03
N GLN A 373 10.88 -7.38 8.27
CA GLN A 373 10.39 -6.96 9.59
C GLN A 373 10.41 -8.11 10.60
N LEU A 374 9.98 -9.32 10.20
CA LEU A 374 10.08 -10.50 11.07
C LEU A 374 11.54 -10.82 11.44
N ALA A 375 12.49 -10.69 10.51
CA ALA A 375 13.91 -10.91 10.80
C ALA A 375 14.50 -9.81 11.71
N VAL A 376 14.17 -8.55 11.46
CA VAL A 376 14.55 -7.39 12.28
C VAL A 376 14.03 -7.52 13.72
N GLU A 377 12.78 -7.93 13.90
CA GLU A 377 12.21 -8.24 15.22
C GLU A 377 12.95 -9.36 15.97
N ASP A 378 13.35 -10.43 15.27
CA ASP A 378 14.13 -11.51 15.88
C ASP A 378 15.53 -11.04 16.31
N ILE A 379 16.23 -10.32 15.43
CA ILE A 379 17.55 -9.75 15.70
C ILE A 379 17.48 -8.76 16.87
N ASN A 380 16.44 -7.92 16.92
CA ASN A 380 16.25 -6.93 18.00
C ASN A 380 15.98 -7.58 19.36
N ARG A 381 15.16 -8.64 19.40
CA ARG A 381 14.95 -9.41 20.64
C ARG A 381 16.23 -10.06 21.13
N ASP A 382 17.08 -10.50 20.21
CA ASP A 382 18.36 -11.14 20.51
C ASP A 382 19.50 -10.10 20.79
N GLY A 383 19.18 -8.80 20.83
CA GLY A 383 20.07 -7.71 21.27
C GLY A 383 20.45 -6.68 20.20
N GLY A 384 19.96 -6.81 18.98
CA GLY A 384 20.31 -5.95 17.84
C GLY A 384 21.65 -6.34 17.18
N LEU A 385 22.22 -5.42 16.41
CA LEU A 385 23.57 -5.57 15.84
C LEU A 385 24.50 -4.47 16.36
N LEU A 386 25.74 -4.86 16.69
CA LEU A 386 26.78 -3.95 17.19
C LEU A 386 26.38 -3.10 18.42
N GLY A 387 25.36 -3.53 19.17
CA GLY A 387 24.79 -2.81 20.33
C GLY A 387 23.67 -1.83 20.01
N ALA A 388 23.18 -1.79 18.77
CA ALA A 388 22.07 -0.94 18.33
C ALA A 388 20.90 -1.78 17.75
N PRO A 389 19.64 -1.36 17.96
CA PRO A 389 18.49 -1.99 17.33
C PRO A 389 18.45 -1.66 15.82
N LEU A 390 17.79 -2.53 15.05
CA LEU A 390 17.51 -2.35 13.64
C LEU A 390 16.11 -1.73 13.44
N ARG A 391 15.95 -0.95 12.36
CA ARG A 391 14.67 -0.48 11.84
C ARG A 391 14.62 -0.72 10.32
N VAL A 392 13.43 -1.04 9.80
CA VAL A 392 13.17 -1.03 8.36
C VAL A 392 12.75 0.38 7.95
N ILE A 393 13.34 0.93 6.89
CA ILE A 393 12.81 2.09 6.17
C ILE A 393 12.51 1.59 4.75
N ALA A 394 11.27 1.74 4.31
CA ALA A 394 10.81 1.26 3.02
C ALA A 394 10.42 2.44 2.14
N HIS A 395 10.71 2.34 0.85
CA HIS A 395 10.30 3.28 -0.19
C HIS A 395 9.52 2.50 -1.26
N ASP A 396 8.46 3.10 -1.81
CA ASP A 396 7.73 2.52 -2.93
C ASP A 396 8.36 2.94 -4.25
N HIS A 397 8.80 1.97 -5.06
CA HIS A 397 9.30 2.24 -6.41
C HIS A 397 8.20 2.10 -7.49
N GLY A 398 6.98 1.63 -7.14
CA GLY A 398 5.82 1.58 -8.05
C GLY A 398 6.06 0.91 -9.41
N ALA A 399 6.92 -0.12 -9.46
CA ALA A 399 7.43 -0.75 -10.69
C ALA A 399 8.21 0.16 -11.68
N ASN A 400 8.59 1.38 -11.28
CA ASN A 400 9.30 2.36 -12.10
C ASN A 400 10.82 2.40 -11.80
N PRO A 401 11.70 2.08 -12.77
CA PRO A 401 13.15 2.08 -12.55
C PRO A 401 13.74 3.43 -12.12
N GLU A 402 13.21 4.55 -12.64
CA GLU A 402 13.71 5.89 -12.29
C GLU A 402 13.45 6.22 -10.81
N VAL A 403 12.37 5.71 -10.22
CA VAL A 403 12.06 5.92 -8.80
C VAL A 403 12.96 5.07 -7.91
N GLY A 404 13.23 3.80 -8.28
CA GLY A 404 14.19 2.95 -7.54
C GLY A 404 15.60 3.54 -7.51
N ARG A 405 16.08 4.06 -8.65
CA ARG A 405 17.36 4.80 -8.72
C ARG A 405 17.39 6.03 -7.80
N GLN A 406 16.29 6.77 -7.70
CA GLN A 406 16.16 7.90 -6.77
C GLN A 406 16.11 7.44 -5.30
N ASN A 407 15.41 6.33 -5.00
CA ASN A 407 15.39 5.71 -3.68
C ASN A 407 16.79 5.25 -3.24
N LEU A 408 17.64 4.76 -4.14
CA LEU A 408 19.03 4.40 -3.81
C LEU A 408 19.88 5.59 -3.37
N GLU A 409 19.71 6.77 -3.96
CA GLU A 409 20.39 8.00 -3.48
C GLU A 409 19.84 8.46 -2.12
N LEU A 410 18.53 8.32 -1.88
CA LEU A 410 17.92 8.60 -0.57
C LEU A 410 18.44 7.63 0.50
N PHE A 411 18.57 6.33 0.20
CA PHE A 411 19.19 5.36 1.09
C PHE A 411 20.68 5.63 1.29
N ALA A 412 21.43 6.02 0.25
CA ALA A 412 22.85 6.37 0.36
C ALA A 412 23.12 7.54 1.32
N ALA A 413 22.17 8.46 1.44
CA ALA A 413 22.25 9.57 2.38
C ALA A 413 22.06 9.16 3.86
N MET A 414 21.56 7.95 4.15
CA MET A 414 21.26 7.47 5.52
C MET A 414 22.53 6.93 6.22
N PRO A 415 23.12 7.61 7.23
CA PRO A 415 24.43 7.23 7.77
C PRO A 415 24.46 5.92 8.60
N SER A 416 23.31 5.29 8.82
CA SER A 416 23.17 4.02 9.53
C SER A 416 22.64 2.88 8.66
N LEU A 417 22.54 3.06 7.33
CA LEU A 417 22.18 2.02 6.38
C LEU A 417 23.18 0.85 6.42
N LEU A 418 22.69 -0.39 6.52
CA LEU A 418 23.50 -1.61 6.40
C LEU A 418 23.46 -2.22 4.99
N ALA A 419 22.28 -2.17 4.36
CA ALA A 419 21.95 -2.77 3.07
C ALA A 419 20.59 -2.26 2.58
N VAL A 420 20.32 -2.39 1.28
CA VAL A 420 18.98 -2.26 0.68
C VAL A 420 18.49 -3.65 0.26
N VAL A 421 17.21 -3.92 0.49
CA VAL A 421 16.49 -5.09 -0.03
C VAL A 421 15.69 -4.65 -1.25
N GLY A 422 15.77 -5.38 -2.36
CA GLY A 422 15.06 -5.07 -3.61
C GLY A 422 13.71 -5.78 -3.77
N GLY A 423 12.92 -5.31 -4.74
CA GLY A 423 11.61 -5.85 -5.08
C GLY A 423 11.60 -7.12 -5.95
N MET A 424 10.42 -7.42 -6.54
CA MET A 424 10.25 -8.52 -7.49
C MET A 424 10.65 -8.17 -8.94
N HIS A 425 10.79 -6.88 -9.25
CA HIS A 425 10.82 -6.37 -10.62
C HIS A 425 12.26 -6.32 -11.17
N SER A 426 12.68 -7.38 -11.86
CA SER A 426 14.01 -7.47 -12.48
C SER A 426 14.36 -6.32 -13.45
N ALA A 427 13.37 -5.54 -13.91
CA ALA A 427 13.60 -4.37 -14.77
C ALA A 427 13.97 -3.09 -14.01
N VAL A 428 13.69 -3.01 -12.70
CA VAL A 428 14.10 -1.89 -11.83
C VAL A 428 15.55 -2.11 -11.42
N ILE A 429 15.83 -3.25 -10.78
CA ILE A 429 17.15 -3.65 -10.27
C ILE A 429 18.23 -3.67 -11.38
N LEU A 430 17.85 -3.89 -12.65
CA LEU A 430 18.79 -3.87 -13.77
C LEU A 430 19.33 -2.46 -14.08
N GLU A 431 18.45 -1.44 -14.07
CA GLU A 431 18.85 -0.04 -14.29
C GLU A 431 19.55 0.55 -13.05
N GLU A 432 19.29 -0.02 -11.87
CA GLU A 432 19.98 0.29 -10.61
C GLU A 432 21.41 -0.25 -10.52
N LEU A 433 21.83 -1.21 -11.35
CA LEU A 433 23.13 -1.89 -11.19
C LEU A 433 24.32 -0.92 -11.18
N GLU A 434 24.30 0.14 -11.98
CA GLU A 434 25.38 1.14 -11.96
C GLU A 434 25.43 1.84 -10.59
N ASP A 435 24.28 2.25 -10.07
CA ASP A 435 24.17 3.03 -8.84
C ASP A 435 24.47 2.19 -7.60
N ILE A 436 23.99 0.94 -7.55
CA ILE A 436 24.33 -0.04 -6.50
C ILE A 436 25.85 -0.16 -6.34
N HIS A 437 26.59 -0.26 -7.45
CA HIS A 437 28.05 -0.44 -7.44
C HIS A 437 28.83 0.87 -7.28
N ARG A 438 28.30 2.00 -7.78
CA ARG A 438 28.83 3.36 -7.60
C ARG A 438 28.73 3.82 -6.15
N LEU A 439 27.56 3.65 -5.54
CA LEU A 439 27.25 3.97 -4.14
C LEU A 439 27.80 2.90 -3.17
N ARG A 440 28.11 1.70 -3.68
CA ARG A 440 28.63 0.54 -2.92
C ARG A 440 27.66 0.00 -1.88
N ILE A 441 26.36 0.09 -2.14
CA ILE A 441 25.32 -0.37 -1.22
C ILE A 441 25.18 -1.89 -1.36
N PRO A 442 25.29 -2.70 -0.28
CA PRO A 442 25.00 -4.12 -0.33
C PRO A 442 23.51 -4.31 -0.64
N TYR A 443 23.20 -4.87 -1.80
CA TYR A 443 21.85 -4.95 -2.33
C TYR A 443 21.37 -6.40 -2.34
N LEU A 444 20.28 -6.66 -1.62
CA LEU A 444 19.80 -8.01 -1.30
C LEU A 444 18.54 -8.32 -2.12
N ILE A 445 18.57 -9.38 -2.91
CA ILE A 445 17.51 -9.71 -3.88
C ILE A 445 16.68 -10.91 -3.38
N PRO A 446 15.47 -10.70 -2.83
CA PRO A 446 14.63 -11.73 -2.23
C PRO A 446 13.61 -12.34 -3.21
N TRP A 447 13.61 -11.92 -4.48
CA TRP A 447 12.61 -12.38 -5.46
C TRP A 447 13.09 -12.31 -6.91
N ALA A 448 13.59 -11.17 -7.40
CA ALA A 448 13.85 -10.96 -8.83
C ALA A 448 14.81 -12.01 -9.48
N ALA A 449 14.33 -12.67 -10.53
CA ALA A 449 14.96 -13.87 -11.10
C ALA A 449 15.94 -13.60 -12.27
N GLY A 450 16.02 -12.35 -12.76
CA GLY A 450 16.87 -11.95 -13.89
C GLY A 450 18.32 -12.41 -13.76
N GLY A 451 18.87 -13.14 -14.74
CA GLY A 451 20.23 -13.71 -14.64
C GLY A 451 21.30 -12.64 -14.42
N SER A 452 21.22 -11.53 -15.18
CA SER A 452 22.15 -10.41 -15.14
C SER A 452 22.19 -9.63 -13.81
N LEU A 453 21.25 -9.86 -12.88
CA LEU A 453 21.23 -9.16 -11.59
C LEU A 453 22.37 -9.59 -10.65
N THR A 454 22.95 -10.77 -10.88
CA THR A 454 24.15 -11.28 -10.20
C THR A 454 25.28 -11.63 -11.17
N VAL A 455 24.95 -11.91 -12.44
CA VAL A 455 25.90 -12.25 -13.50
C VAL A 455 26.15 -11.04 -14.41
N HIS A 456 26.94 -10.09 -13.90
CA HIS A 456 27.36 -8.85 -14.57
C HIS A 456 28.88 -8.63 -14.40
N GLU A 457 29.41 -7.53 -14.95
CA GLU A 457 30.83 -7.17 -15.01
C GLU A 457 31.36 -6.43 -13.76
N TYR A 458 30.53 -5.70 -13.01
CA TYR A 458 30.96 -4.93 -11.85
C TYR A 458 31.69 -5.79 -10.80
N ARG A 459 32.91 -5.39 -10.38
CA ARG A 459 33.71 -6.10 -9.37
C ARG A 459 34.36 -5.11 -8.38
N PRO A 460 34.30 -5.36 -7.05
CA PRO A 460 33.50 -6.40 -6.38
C PRO A 460 31.99 -6.21 -6.64
N SER A 461 31.23 -7.31 -6.64
CA SER A 461 29.77 -7.22 -6.81
C SER A 461 29.12 -6.88 -5.46
N TYR A 462 28.15 -5.98 -5.48
CA TYR A 462 27.36 -5.61 -4.30
C TYR A 462 25.96 -6.24 -4.29
N THR A 463 25.54 -6.94 -5.35
CA THR A 463 24.25 -7.66 -5.39
C THR A 463 24.38 -9.07 -4.82
N PHE A 464 23.40 -9.52 -4.03
CA PHE A 464 23.38 -10.86 -3.41
C PHE A 464 21.95 -11.42 -3.40
N ARG A 465 21.73 -12.63 -3.93
CA ARG A 465 20.37 -13.19 -4.16
C ARG A 465 20.10 -14.47 -3.38
N VAL A 466 18.96 -14.48 -2.68
CA VAL A 466 18.29 -15.71 -2.18
C VAL A 466 16.95 -15.82 -2.91
N SER A 467 17.03 -16.13 -4.20
CA SER A 467 15.89 -16.43 -5.07
C SER A 467 16.40 -17.35 -6.19
N VAL A 468 15.49 -17.94 -6.97
CA VAL A 468 15.83 -18.74 -8.15
C VAL A 468 16.32 -17.83 -9.28
N THR A 469 16.92 -18.42 -10.30
CA THR A 469 17.29 -17.70 -11.51
C THR A 469 16.42 -18.11 -12.71
N ASP A 470 16.30 -17.23 -13.71
CA ASP A 470 15.73 -17.62 -15.01
C ASP A 470 16.54 -18.76 -15.68
N THR A 471 17.84 -18.89 -15.36
CA THR A 471 18.71 -19.98 -15.85
C THR A 471 18.40 -21.34 -15.23
N GLU A 472 17.71 -21.40 -14.08
CA GLU A 472 17.18 -22.63 -13.48
C GLU A 472 15.71 -22.87 -13.87
N VAL A 473 14.89 -21.81 -13.87
CA VAL A 473 13.44 -21.92 -14.09
C VAL A 473 13.05 -22.14 -15.55
N ALA A 474 13.63 -21.39 -16.49
CA ALA A 474 13.20 -21.47 -17.88
C ALA A 474 13.44 -22.88 -18.50
N PRO A 475 14.57 -23.56 -18.24
CA PRO A 475 14.76 -24.95 -18.65
C PRO A 475 13.79 -25.92 -17.95
N PHE A 476 13.55 -25.72 -16.65
CA PHE A 476 12.63 -26.55 -15.86
C PHE A 476 11.19 -26.47 -16.37
N LEU A 477 10.68 -25.26 -16.67
CA LEU A 477 9.35 -25.09 -17.25
C LEU A 477 9.26 -25.63 -18.67
N LEU A 478 10.31 -25.45 -19.49
CA LEU A 478 10.36 -26.00 -20.85
C LEU A 478 10.33 -27.54 -20.84
N GLU A 479 11.10 -28.19 -19.98
CA GLU A 479 11.07 -29.64 -19.81
C GLU A 479 9.66 -30.15 -19.45
N HIS A 480 8.95 -29.43 -18.58
CA HIS A 480 7.60 -29.82 -18.17
C HIS A 480 6.55 -29.56 -19.25
N ALA A 481 6.62 -28.45 -19.97
CA ALA A 481 5.73 -28.17 -21.09
C ALA A 481 5.90 -29.18 -22.24
N LEU A 482 7.13 -29.61 -22.52
CA LEU A 482 7.42 -30.62 -23.56
C LEU A 482 6.83 -32.02 -23.24
N LYS A 483 6.56 -32.34 -21.97
CA LYS A 483 5.92 -33.62 -21.58
C LYS A 483 4.48 -33.73 -22.09
N SER A 484 3.84 -32.62 -22.46
CA SER A 484 2.52 -32.61 -23.13
C SER A 484 2.56 -33.16 -24.55
N GLY A 485 3.75 -33.19 -25.19
CA GLY A 485 3.98 -33.65 -26.56
C GLY A 485 3.46 -32.68 -27.63
N GLY A 486 4.10 -32.66 -28.80
CA GLY A 486 3.74 -31.75 -29.90
C GLY A 486 4.32 -30.34 -29.74
N HIS A 487 3.60 -29.32 -30.21
CA HIS A 487 4.06 -27.93 -30.20
C HIS A 487 3.84 -27.26 -28.85
N VAL A 488 4.88 -26.62 -28.30
CA VAL A 488 4.81 -25.78 -27.10
C VAL A 488 4.85 -24.30 -27.49
N ALA A 489 3.86 -23.55 -27.03
CA ALA A 489 3.90 -22.10 -27.11
C ALA A 489 4.68 -21.53 -25.92
N VAL A 490 5.52 -20.53 -26.16
CA VAL A 490 6.21 -19.73 -25.13
C VAL A 490 5.75 -18.29 -25.28
N LEU A 491 5.17 -17.70 -24.24
CA LEU A 491 4.67 -16.33 -24.24
C LEU A 491 5.42 -15.47 -23.22
N LEU A 492 6.18 -14.50 -23.72
CA LEU A 492 7.09 -13.66 -22.93
C LEU A 492 6.58 -12.21 -22.82
N GLU A 493 6.56 -11.69 -21.60
CA GLU A 493 6.28 -10.29 -21.35
C GLU A 493 7.43 -9.41 -21.89
N ARG A 494 7.10 -8.32 -22.58
CA ARG A 494 8.03 -7.35 -23.19
C ARG A 494 8.79 -6.50 -22.15
N SER A 495 9.54 -7.15 -21.27
CA SER A 495 10.32 -6.58 -20.18
C SER A 495 11.77 -7.10 -20.20
N ALA A 496 12.63 -6.61 -19.30
CA ALA A 496 13.97 -7.16 -19.10
C ALA A 496 13.93 -8.65 -18.67
N TRP A 497 12.92 -9.05 -17.90
CA TRP A 497 12.73 -10.41 -17.42
C TRP A 497 12.33 -11.39 -18.54
N GLY A 498 11.45 -10.96 -19.46
CA GLY A 498 11.18 -11.71 -20.68
C GLY A 498 12.42 -11.90 -21.56
N ARG A 499 13.27 -10.86 -21.70
CA ARG A 499 14.54 -10.95 -22.44
C ARG A 499 15.53 -11.92 -21.78
N SER A 500 15.62 -11.91 -20.45
CA SER A 500 16.43 -12.86 -19.67
C SER A 500 15.98 -14.31 -19.91
N ASN A 501 14.66 -14.57 -19.88
CA ASN A 501 14.11 -15.89 -20.21
C ASN A 501 14.35 -16.29 -21.69
N GLU A 502 14.16 -15.38 -22.64
CA GLU A 502 14.40 -15.66 -24.07
C GLU A 502 15.84 -16.08 -24.35
N ALA A 503 16.81 -15.42 -23.72
CA ALA A 503 18.24 -15.73 -23.86
C ALA A 503 18.61 -17.13 -23.33
N VAL A 504 17.89 -17.64 -22.34
CA VAL A 504 18.05 -19.02 -21.84
C VAL A 504 17.32 -20.03 -22.73
N LEU A 505 16.12 -19.70 -23.22
CA LEU A 505 15.28 -20.62 -23.98
C LEU A 505 15.76 -20.85 -25.42
N LYS A 506 16.23 -19.81 -26.13
CA LYS A 506 16.71 -19.91 -27.53
C LYS A 506 17.74 -21.04 -27.75
N PRO A 507 18.89 -21.10 -27.03
CA PRO A 507 19.90 -22.14 -27.22
C PRO A 507 19.48 -23.53 -26.68
N LEU A 508 18.28 -23.67 -26.10
CA LEU A 508 17.66 -24.96 -25.80
C LEU A 508 16.71 -25.38 -26.92
N ILE A 509 15.87 -24.45 -27.40
CA ILE A 509 14.92 -24.66 -28.51
C ILE A 509 15.64 -25.01 -29.82
N GLU A 510 16.79 -24.40 -30.09
CA GLU A 510 17.65 -24.72 -31.27
C GLU A 510 18.15 -26.18 -31.30
N LYS A 511 18.05 -26.92 -30.19
CA LYS A 511 18.43 -28.34 -30.09
C LYS A 511 17.24 -29.29 -30.20
N LEU A 512 16.02 -28.77 -30.28
CA LEU A 512 14.77 -29.52 -30.43
C LEU A 512 14.39 -29.64 -31.92
N PRO A 513 13.45 -30.54 -32.30
CA PRO A 513 12.95 -30.60 -33.66
C PRO A 513 12.36 -29.26 -34.12
N ALA A 514 12.62 -28.86 -35.36
CA ALA A 514 12.15 -27.59 -35.90
C ALA A 514 10.61 -27.46 -35.78
N GLY A 515 10.14 -26.32 -35.26
CA GLY A 515 8.72 -26.07 -35.02
C GLY A 515 8.14 -26.72 -33.75
N SER A 516 8.92 -27.44 -32.94
CA SER A 516 8.45 -28.01 -31.66
C SER A 516 8.14 -26.95 -30.59
N VAL A 517 8.78 -25.77 -30.67
CA VAL A 517 8.55 -24.66 -29.74
C VAL A 517 8.52 -23.34 -30.51
N GLY A 518 7.56 -22.47 -30.21
CA GLY A 518 7.48 -21.10 -30.74
C GLY A 518 7.56 -20.08 -29.61
N ILE A 519 8.29 -18.97 -29.81
CA ILE A 519 8.35 -17.84 -28.87
C ILE A 519 7.53 -16.68 -29.43
N ASP A 520 6.59 -16.20 -28.64
CA ASP A 520 5.75 -15.03 -28.91
C ASP A 520 5.85 -14.01 -27.77
N TRP A 521 5.48 -12.76 -28.06
CA TRP A 521 5.65 -11.64 -27.12
C TRP A 521 4.34 -10.85 -26.91
N PHE A 522 4.15 -10.35 -25.68
CA PHE A 522 2.99 -9.54 -25.28
C PHE A 522 3.40 -8.40 -24.31
N THR A 523 2.50 -7.45 -24.06
CA THR A 523 2.68 -6.38 -23.05
C THR A 523 1.70 -6.51 -21.88
N ALA A 524 1.99 -5.89 -20.74
CA ALA A 524 0.99 -5.75 -19.68
C ALA A 524 -0.27 -5.07 -20.24
N ASN A 525 -1.43 -5.71 -20.09
CA ASN A 525 -2.71 -5.29 -20.69
C ASN A 525 -2.72 -5.22 -22.24
N ASP A 526 -1.99 -6.12 -22.91
CA ASP A 526 -2.08 -6.35 -24.37
C ASP A 526 -3.54 -6.58 -24.82
N PRO A 527 -4.12 -5.72 -25.69
CA PRO A 527 -5.52 -5.84 -26.11
C PRO A 527 -5.77 -7.04 -27.04
N ASP A 528 -4.73 -7.52 -27.74
CA ASP A 528 -4.81 -8.63 -28.68
C ASP A 528 -4.60 -10.00 -27.99
N ILE A 529 -4.50 -10.03 -26.66
CA ILE A 529 -4.20 -11.24 -25.88
C ILE A 529 -5.21 -12.37 -26.10
N GLU A 530 -6.50 -12.06 -26.26
CA GLU A 530 -7.54 -13.05 -26.58
C GLU A 530 -7.30 -13.69 -27.96
N ALA A 531 -6.96 -12.87 -28.96
CA ALA A 531 -6.67 -13.31 -30.31
C ALA A 531 -5.35 -14.11 -30.38
N LYS A 532 -4.33 -13.72 -29.60
CA LYS A 532 -3.08 -14.47 -29.42
C LYS A 532 -3.36 -15.86 -28.85
N ILE A 533 -4.11 -15.97 -27.75
CA ILE A 533 -4.42 -17.28 -27.14
C ILE A 533 -5.29 -18.15 -28.07
N HIS A 534 -6.24 -17.57 -28.82
CA HIS A 534 -7.01 -18.28 -29.84
C HIS A 534 -6.09 -18.83 -30.96
N ALA A 535 -5.18 -18.01 -31.47
CA ALA A 535 -4.25 -18.41 -32.54
C ALA A 535 -3.27 -19.51 -32.09
N LEU A 536 -2.80 -19.50 -30.83
CA LEU A 536 -1.98 -20.60 -30.30
C LEU A 536 -2.75 -21.93 -30.29
N ASN A 537 -4.04 -21.89 -29.95
CA ASN A 537 -4.92 -23.05 -30.00
C ASN A 537 -5.16 -23.57 -31.42
N ASP A 538 -5.50 -22.68 -32.37
CA ASP A 538 -5.76 -23.05 -33.77
C ASP A 538 -4.51 -23.66 -34.44
N ASN A 539 -3.32 -23.12 -34.12
CA ASN A 539 -2.04 -23.63 -34.60
C ASN A 539 -1.61 -24.96 -33.93
N GLY A 540 -2.46 -25.55 -33.07
CA GLY A 540 -2.25 -26.90 -32.53
C GLY A 540 -1.24 -26.99 -31.39
N ALA A 541 -1.00 -25.89 -30.67
CA ALA A 541 -0.23 -25.92 -29.43
C ALA A 541 -0.83 -26.92 -28.42
N ARG A 542 0.02 -27.49 -27.57
CA ARG A 542 -0.35 -28.52 -26.58
C ARG A 542 -0.02 -28.15 -25.14
N ALA A 543 0.81 -27.12 -24.95
CA ALA A 543 1.07 -26.46 -23.68
C ALA A 543 1.48 -25.02 -23.93
N LEU A 544 1.27 -24.17 -22.92
CA LEU A 544 1.73 -22.79 -22.89
C LEU A 544 2.72 -22.59 -21.74
N LEU A 545 3.97 -22.26 -22.04
CA LEU A 545 4.92 -21.71 -21.07
C LEU A 545 4.71 -20.19 -21.03
N MET A 546 4.43 -19.60 -19.86
CA MET A 546 4.29 -18.13 -19.75
C MET A 546 5.25 -17.49 -18.75
N VAL A 547 5.85 -16.36 -19.16
CA VAL A 547 6.65 -15.48 -18.31
C VAL A 547 5.92 -14.14 -18.26
N ALA A 548 5.16 -13.93 -17.17
CA ALA A 548 4.21 -12.84 -17.05
C ALA A 548 4.08 -12.33 -15.60
N ASN A 549 3.99 -11.01 -15.45
CA ASN A 549 3.59 -10.33 -14.22
C ASN A 549 2.11 -10.67 -13.85
N PRO A 550 1.59 -10.24 -12.68
CA PRO A 550 0.22 -10.56 -12.27
C PRO A 550 -0.87 -10.13 -13.26
N ALA A 551 -0.77 -8.93 -13.84
CA ALA A 551 -1.77 -8.40 -14.77
C ALA A 551 -1.76 -9.16 -16.11
N GLY A 552 -0.57 -9.47 -16.63
CA GLY A 552 -0.40 -10.31 -17.82
C GLY A 552 -0.91 -11.73 -17.59
N SER A 553 -0.54 -12.33 -16.45
CA SER A 553 -0.98 -13.68 -16.06
C SER A 553 -2.50 -13.77 -15.98
N ARG A 554 -3.17 -12.74 -15.44
CA ARG A 554 -4.63 -12.64 -15.38
C ARG A 554 -5.24 -12.62 -16.78
N ALA A 555 -4.76 -11.74 -17.65
CA ALA A 555 -5.27 -11.61 -19.01
C ALA A 555 -5.12 -12.92 -19.81
N ILE A 556 -3.96 -13.59 -19.69
CA ILE A 556 -3.68 -14.89 -20.31
C ILE A 556 -4.63 -15.99 -19.78
N VAL A 557 -4.78 -16.10 -18.46
CA VAL A 557 -5.61 -17.15 -17.84
C VAL A 557 -7.10 -16.93 -18.11
N GLN A 558 -7.58 -15.69 -18.16
CA GLN A 558 -8.96 -15.38 -18.56
C GLN A 558 -9.24 -15.74 -20.03
N ALA A 559 -8.32 -15.39 -20.94
CA ALA A 559 -8.43 -15.77 -22.36
C ALA A 559 -8.35 -17.29 -22.56
N MET A 560 -7.45 -17.97 -21.85
CA MET A 560 -7.34 -19.44 -21.89
C MET A 560 -8.61 -20.11 -21.33
N ALA A 561 -9.20 -19.56 -20.27
CA ALA A 561 -10.44 -20.04 -19.68
C ALA A 561 -11.68 -19.79 -20.55
N ARG A 562 -11.59 -19.05 -21.66
CA ARG A 562 -12.69 -18.87 -22.63
C ARG A 562 -12.70 -19.93 -23.72
N GLN A 563 -11.53 -20.45 -24.09
CA GLN A 563 -11.33 -21.40 -25.20
C GLN A 563 -12.22 -22.65 -25.11
N GLU A 564 -12.53 -23.27 -26.26
CA GLU A 564 -13.22 -24.58 -26.28
C GLU A 564 -12.36 -25.66 -25.62
N LYS A 565 -11.05 -25.64 -25.91
CA LYS A 565 -10.05 -26.59 -25.41
C LYS A 565 -8.89 -25.80 -24.78
N PRO A 566 -8.95 -25.47 -23.47
CA PRO A 566 -7.86 -24.80 -22.77
C PRO A 566 -6.58 -25.66 -22.73
N LEU A 567 -5.42 -25.03 -22.91
CA LEU A 567 -4.11 -25.68 -22.76
C LEU A 567 -3.69 -25.74 -21.28
N PRO A 568 -2.87 -26.73 -20.88
CA PRO A 568 -2.10 -26.64 -19.65
C PRO A 568 -1.11 -25.47 -19.73
N ILE A 569 -1.03 -24.67 -18.67
CA ILE A 569 -0.13 -23.53 -18.55
C ILE A 569 0.97 -23.86 -17.54
N PHE A 570 2.23 -23.69 -17.96
CA PHE A 570 3.43 -23.81 -17.14
C PHE A 570 4.04 -22.41 -16.94
N ALA A 571 3.66 -21.75 -15.86
CA ALA A 571 3.98 -20.35 -15.61
C ALA A 571 5.22 -20.15 -14.72
N HIS A 572 5.98 -19.10 -15.02
CA HIS A 572 6.88 -18.52 -14.02
C HIS A 572 6.05 -17.83 -12.92
N TRP A 573 6.55 -17.83 -11.69
CA TRP A 573 5.88 -17.38 -10.47
C TRP A 573 5.40 -15.91 -10.37
N GLY A 574 5.47 -15.12 -11.45
CA GLY A 574 5.10 -13.70 -11.42
C GLY A 574 3.67 -13.47 -10.94
N LEU A 575 2.76 -14.39 -11.27
CA LEU A 575 1.37 -14.42 -10.80
C LEU A 575 1.22 -14.48 -9.27
N THR A 576 2.17 -15.06 -8.53
CA THR A 576 2.09 -15.12 -7.05
C THR A 576 2.54 -13.82 -6.37
N GLY A 577 2.88 -12.78 -7.14
CA GLY A 577 3.16 -11.43 -6.63
C GLY A 577 1.92 -10.58 -6.29
N ALA A 578 0.71 -11.08 -6.55
CA ALA A 578 -0.56 -10.40 -6.24
C ALA A 578 -1.61 -11.40 -5.73
N ASP A 579 -2.82 -10.89 -5.41
CA ASP A 579 -3.98 -11.67 -4.94
C ASP A 579 -4.69 -12.41 -6.10
N PHE A 580 -3.88 -13.06 -6.94
CA PHE A 580 -4.28 -13.66 -8.21
C PHE A 580 -5.38 -14.71 -8.04
N TRP A 581 -5.29 -15.56 -7.01
CA TRP A 581 -6.27 -16.62 -6.78
C TRP A 581 -7.67 -16.07 -6.51
N LYS A 582 -7.83 -15.02 -5.69
CA LYS A 582 -9.17 -14.46 -5.37
C LYS A 582 -9.82 -13.80 -6.58
N GLN A 583 -9.02 -13.23 -7.48
CA GLN A 583 -9.51 -12.61 -8.71
C GLN A 583 -9.92 -13.66 -9.74
N GLU A 584 -9.13 -14.73 -9.89
CA GLU A 584 -9.26 -15.69 -11.00
C GLU A 584 -9.94 -17.02 -10.65
N GLN A 585 -10.63 -17.13 -9.50
CA GLN A 585 -11.29 -18.35 -9.02
C GLN A 585 -12.16 -19.06 -10.09
N VAL A 586 -12.87 -18.29 -10.92
CA VAL A 586 -13.74 -18.83 -11.98
C VAL A 586 -12.94 -19.31 -13.19
N ALA A 587 -11.90 -18.57 -13.59
CA ALA A 587 -11.05 -18.96 -14.71
C ALA A 587 -10.22 -20.23 -14.39
N LEU A 588 -9.75 -20.33 -13.15
CA LEU A 588 -8.99 -21.48 -12.62
C LEU A 588 -9.81 -22.79 -12.56
N GLN A 589 -11.13 -22.75 -12.69
CA GLN A 589 -11.95 -23.97 -12.84
C GLN A 589 -11.86 -24.58 -14.25
N ARG A 590 -11.34 -23.85 -15.25
CA ARG A 590 -11.24 -24.29 -16.65
C ARG A 590 -9.81 -24.50 -17.16
N VAL A 591 -8.78 -24.16 -16.38
CA VAL A 591 -7.37 -24.13 -16.84
C VAL A 591 -6.47 -24.93 -15.87
N ASP A 592 -5.70 -25.90 -16.40
CA ASP A 592 -4.60 -26.53 -15.63
C ASP A 592 -3.42 -25.55 -15.56
N LEU A 593 -3.50 -24.60 -14.61
CA LEU A 593 -2.43 -23.66 -14.30
C LEU A 593 -1.47 -24.27 -13.28
N ARG A 594 -0.24 -24.52 -13.73
CA ARG A 594 0.89 -24.94 -12.91
C ARG A 594 1.95 -23.84 -12.92
N PHE A 595 2.57 -23.58 -11.78
CA PHE A 595 3.61 -22.55 -11.69
C PHE A 595 4.79 -22.98 -10.83
N VAL A 596 5.98 -22.47 -11.15
CA VAL A 596 7.19 -22.80 -10.38
C VAL A 596 7.12 -22.24 -8.96
N GLN A 597 7.66 -22.99 -7.98
CA GLN A 597 7.90 -22.54 -6.62
C GLN A 597 9.20 -23.11 -6.05
N SER A 598 9.90 -22.29 -5.28
CA SER A 598 11.05 -22.66 -4.44
C SER A 598 10.70 -22.76 -2.94
N VAL A 599 9.50 -22.33 -2.56
CA VAL A 599 9.02 -22.32 -1.17
C VAL A 599 7.61 -22.91 -1.13
N LEU A 600 7.46 -24.09 -0.52
CA LEU A 600 6.18 -24.71 -0.23
C LEU A 600 5.97 -24.77 1.27
N ILE A 601 4.95 -24.06 1.76
CA ILE A 601 4.60 -23.98 3.19
C ILE A 601 3.55 -25.03 3.62
N HIS A 602 3.15 -25.89 2.68
CA HIS A 602 2.24 -27.02 2.89
C HIS A 602 2.86 -28.27 2.26
N GLY A 603 2.76 -29.41 2.95
CA GLY A 603 3.32 -30.69 2.49
C GLY A 603 3.94 -31.51 3.62
N ALA A 604 4.33 -32.75 3.33
CA ALA A 604 4.84 -33.69 4.33
C ALA A 604 6.27 -33.38 4.82
N HIS A 605 7.04 -32.58 4.08
CA HIS A 605 8.50 -32.41 4.27
C HIS A 605 8.95 -30.95 4.45
N ILE A 606 8.13 -30.14 5.13
CA ILE A 606 8.47 -28.75 5.48
C ILE A 606 9.64 -28.73 6.47
N ARG A 607 10.67 -27.91 6.20
CA ARG A 607 11.83 -27.72 7.09
C ARG A 607 11.39 -27.22 8.48
N PRO A 608 11.93 -27.74 9.61
CA PRO A 608 11.52 -27.31 10.95
C PRO A 608 11.64 -25.81 11.22
N GLN A 609 12.64 -25.16 10.61
CA GLN A 609 12.88 -23.72 10.64
C GLN A 609 11.71 -22.97 9.96
N LEU A 610 11.36 -23.38 8.73
CA LEU A 610 10.24 -22.81 7.97
C LEU A 610 8.90 -23.03 8.70
N LYS A 611 8.67 -24.19 9.31
CA LYS A 611 7.46 -24.44 10.13
C LYS A 611 7.36 -23.45 11.29
N LYS A 612 8.45 -23.20 12.03
CA LYS A 612 8.47 -22.21 13.12
C LYS A 612 8.22 -20.79 12.61
N PHE A 613 8.84 -20.41 11.49
CA PHE A 613 8.63 -19.10 10.86
C PHE A 613 7.16 -18.91 10.47
N ILE A 614 6.51 -19.89 9.84
CA ILE A 614 5.10 -19.78 9.44
C ILE A 614 4.15 -19.74 10.65
N THR A 615 4.44 -20.45 11.74
CA THR A 615 3.72 -20.27 13.01
C THR A 615 3.82 -18.83 13.52
N ARG A 616 5.05 -18.29 13.66
CA ARG A 616 5.27 -16.91 14.11
C ARG A 616 4.65 -15.87 13.15
N TYR A 617 4.70 -16.11 11.84
CA TYR A 617 4.06 -15.25 10.84
C TYR A 617 2.54 -15.21 11.05
N ARG A 618 1.89 -16.37 11.22
CA ARG A 618 0.45 -16.46 11.46
C ARG A 618 0.04 -15.75 12.75
N GLU A 619 0.82 -15.91 13.82
CA GLU A 619 0.64 -15.19 15.10
C GLU A 619 0.79 -13.66 14.92
N ARG A 620 1.92 -13.21 14.35
CA ARG A 620 2.26 -11.78 14.16
C ARG A 620 1.25 -11.03 13.28
N TYR A 621 0.67 -11.71 12.30
CA TYR A 621 -0.26 -11.13 11.32
C TYR A 621 -1.73 -11.51 11.56
N GLY A 622 -2.05 -12.22 12.64
CA GLY A 622 -3.42 -12.61 12.99
C GLY A 622 -4.12 -13.42 11.90
N LEU A 623 -3.44 -14.44 11.39
CA LEU A 623 -3.95 -15.39 10.41
C LEU A 623 -4.28 -16.72 11.10
N GLY A 624 -5.49 -17.23 10.89
CA GLY A 624 -5.90 -18.56 11.36
C GLY A 624 -5.14 -19.69 10.68
N PRO A 625 -5.34 -20.96 11.07
CA PRO A 625 -4.65 -22.12 10.48
C PRO A 625 -4.88 -22.27 8.97
N ASP A 626 -6.09 -21.97 8.52
CA ASP A 626 -6.59 -22.16 7.14
C ASP A 626 -6.55 -20.89 6.27
N ASP A 627 -6.02 -19.78 6.79
CA ASP A 627 -5.82 -18.56 6.00
C ASP A 627 -4.62 -18.70 5.06
N THR A 628 -4.67 -18.07 3.88
CA THR A 628 -3.51 -17.98 3.00
C THR A 628 -2.44 -17.05 3.56
N VAL A 629 -1.18 -17.50 3.65
CA VAL A 629 -0.03 -16.59 3.81
C VAL A 629 0.19 -15.88 2.45
N PRO A 630 0.11 -14.54 2.37
CA PRO A 630 0.32 -13.83 1.10
C PRO A 630 1.77 -13.96 0.63
N SER A 631 1.96 -14.27 -0.66
CA SER A 631 3.27 -14.31 -1.33
C SER A 631 4.40 -14.99 -0.52
N PRO A 632 4.28 -16.27 -0.08
CA PRO A 632 5.17 -16.86 0.93
C PRO A 632 6.66 -16.82 0.56
N VAL A 633 6.97 -16.90 -0.74
CA VAL A 633 8.34 -16.82 -1.28
C VAL A 633 9.05 -15.53 -0.83
N GLY A 634 8.42 -14.36 -1.00
CA GLY A 634 9.03 -13.06 -0.66
C GLY A 634 9.29 -12.92 0.84
N SER A 635 8.36 -13.34 1.69
CA SER A 635 8.54 -13.31 3.15
C SER A 635 9.65 -14.23 3.64
N VAL A 636 9.73 -15.44 3.08
CA VAL A 636 10.71 -16.46 3.51
C VAL A 636 12.11 -16.15 3.00
N GLN A 637 12.24 -15.67 1.76
CA GLN A 637 13.52 -15.35 1.12
C GLN A 637 14.12 -14.04 1.67
N ALA A 638 13.31 -13.02 1.91
CA ALA A 638 13.76 -11.79 2.58
C ALA A 638 14.22 -12.05 4.02
N TYR A 639 13.52 -12.91 4.77
CA TYR A 639 13.95 -13.29 6.12
C TYR A 639 15.34 -13.98 6.11
N ASP A 640 15.56 -14.95 5.22
CA ASP A 640 16.87 -15.63 5.10
C ASP A 640 17.98 -14.64 4.70
N LEU A 641 17.71 -13.67 3.81
CA LEU A 641 18.68 -12.62 3.44
C LEU A 641 19.08 -11.73 4.62
N ILE A 642 18.12 -11.27 5.43
CA ILE A 642 18.43 -10.43 6.60
C ILE A 642 19.18 -11.23 7.67
N GLN A 643 18.89 -12.53 7.83
CA GLN A 643 19.68 -13.41 8.69
C GLN A 643 21.11 -13.64 8.18
N LEU A 644 21.33 -13.64 6.86
CA LEU A 644 22.67 -13.69 6.24
C LEU A 644 23.41 -12.34 6.41
N LEU A 645 22.73 -11.21 6.17
CA LEU A 645 23.28 -9.87 6.40
C LEU A 645 23.70 -9.66 7.86
N ALA A 646 22.84 -10.03 8.82
CA ALA A 646 23.13 -9.91 10.24
C ALA A 646 24.41 -10.67 10.64
N ARG A 647 24.64 -11.85 10.02
CA ARG A 647 25.88 -12.62 10.18
C ARG A 647 27.07 -11.94 9.54
N ALA A 648 26.92 -11.31 8.38
CA ALA A 648 27.97 -10.56 7.70
C ALA A 648 28.40 -9.33 8.50
N VAL A 649 27.45 -8.51 8.96
CA VAL A 649 27.68 -7.36 9.85
C VAL A 649 28.37 -7.79 11.16
N THR A 650 27.92 -8.90 11.76
CA THR A 650 28.54 -9.47 12.97
C THR A 650 29.97 -9.98 12.72
N GLN A 651 30.24 -10.55 11.53
CA GLN A 651 31.55 -11.03 11.13
C GLN A 651 32.52 -9.88 10.81
N ALA A 652 32.04 -8.83 10.13
CA ALA A 652 32.77 -7.61 9.82
C ALA A 652 33.03 -6.71 11.05
N LYS A 653 32.14 -6.78 12.05
CA LYS A 653 32.09 -5.88 13.23
C LYS A 653 32.01 -4.40 12.85
N SER A 654 31.40 -4.10 11.72
CA SER A 654 31.35 -2.78 11.10
C SER A 654 30.03 -2.58 10.36
N ILE A 655 29.64 -1.32 10.20
CA ILE A 655 28.56 -0.89 9.29
C ILE A 655 29.10 -0.46 7.91
N ASP A 656 30.43 -0.47 7.73
CA ASP A 656 31.07 -0.18 6.44
C ASP A 656 30.62 -1.18 5.37
N HIS A 657 30.10 -0.66 4.27
CA HIS A 657 29.48 -1.48 3.22
C HIS A 657 30.47 -2.40 2.50
N ALA A 658 31.72 -1.98 2.32
CA ALA A 658 32.74 -2.84 1.69
C ALA A 658 33.16 -3.98 2.63
N ALA A 659 33.23 -3.74 3.94
CA ALA A 659 33.44 -4.79 4.94
C ALA A 659 32.25 -5.76 5.02
N ILE A 660 31.00 -5.27 4.90
CA ILE A 660 29.79 -6.11 4.82
C ILE A 660 29.80 -6.97 3.53
N GLN A 661 30.12 -6.37 2.38
CA GLN A 661 30.23 -7.04 1.08
C GLN A 661 31.25 -8.20 1.14
N ALA A 662 32.46 -7.93 1.65
CA ALA A 662 33.51 -8.95 1.79
C ALA A 662 33.15 -10.02 2.84
N ALA A 663 32.37 -9.66 3.87
CA ALA A 663 31.86 -10.62 4.84
C ALA A 663 30.75 -11.52 4.27
N LEU A 664 29.92 -11.03 3.34
CA LEU A 664 28.91 -11.81 2.61
C LEU A 664 29.57 -12.88 1.73
N GLU A 665 30.61 -12.53 0.95
CA GLU A 665 31.42 -13.48 0.16
C GLU A 665 32.11 -14.58 1.00
N THR A 666 32.27 -14.35 2.31
CA THR A 666 33.04 -15.22 3.22
C THR A 666 32.20 -15.75 4.40
N LEU A 667 30.88 -15.80 4.25
CA LEU A 667 29.98 -16.27 5.31
C LEU A 667 30.20 -17.75 5.66
N ARG A 668 30.30 -18.02 6.96
CA ARG A 668 30.21 -19.39 7.51
C ARG A 668 28.83 -20.00 7.26
N PRO A 669 28.73 -21.35 7.20
CA PRO A 669 27.48 -22.01 6.83
C PRO A 669 26.29 -21.66 7.72
N TYR A 670 25.11 -21.58 7.12
CA TYR A 670 23.86 -21.22 7.80
C TYR A 670 22.74 -22.18 7.42
N SER A 671 21.97 -22.63 8.42
CA SER A 671 20.77 -23.45 8.22
C SER A 671 19.53 -22.56 8.30
N GLY A 672 19.06 -22.09 7.14
CA GLY A 672 17.94 -21.15 7.03
C GLY A 672 16.60 -21.81 6.79
N LEU A 673 15.61 -20.97 6.46
CA LEU A 673 14.24 -21.37 6.18
C LEU A 673 14.15 -22.17 4.88
N VAL A 674 14.74 -21.68 3.78
CA VAL A 674 14.64 -22.31 2.45
C VAL A 674 15.55 -23.55 2.38
N ARG A 675 16.82 -23.39 2.75
CA ARG A 675 17.84 -24.44 2.62
C ARG A 675 18.97 -24.31 3.62
N ASP A 676 19.90 -25.26 3.56
CA ASP A 676 21.21 -25.13 4.17
C ASP A 676 22.16 -24.46 3.16
N TYR A 677 22.78 -23.38 3.60
CA TYR A 677 23.68 -22.52 2.84
C TYR A 677 25.13 -22.83 3.23
N ASN A 678 25.91 -23.40 2.31
CA ASN A 678 27.26 -23.89 2.61
C ASN A 678 28.23 -23.80 1.41
N PRO A 679 28.98 -22.69 1.27
CA PRO A 679 28.69 -21.37 1.84
C PRO A 679 27.45 -20.74 1.15
N PRO A 680 26.85 -19.68 1.71
CA PRO A 680 25.74 -18.96 1.07
C PRO A 680 26.16 -18.32 -0.25
N PHE A 681 27.23 -17.52 -0.21
CA PHE A 681 27.82 -16.83 -1.36
C PHE A 681 29.31 -17.18 -1.47
N THR A 682 29.89 -16.90 -2.62
CA THR A 682 31.33 -16.75 -2.82
C THR A 682 31.57 -15.58 -3.79
N LYS A 683 32.81 -15.09 -3.87
CA LYS A 683 33.25 -14.07 -4.83
C LYS A 683 32.82 -14.29 -6.29
N ASP A 684 32.65 -15.55 -6.68
CA ASP A 684 32.28 -15.96 -8.04
C ASP A 684 30.83 -16.48 -8.13
N ARG A 685 30.08 -16.50 -7.00
CA ARG A 685 28.67 -16.95 -6.95
C ARG A 685 27.87 -16.17 -5.89
N HIS A 686 27.18 -15.14 -6.36
CA HIS A 686 26.30 -14.30 -5.54
C HIS A 686 24.85 -14.82 -5.46
N ASP A 687 24.60 -16.01 -6.02
CA ASP A 687 23.34 -16.76 -5.92
C ASP A 687 23.43 -17.86 -4.84
N ALA A 688 22.57 -17.75 -3.82
CA ALA A 688 22.55 -18.68 -2.69
C ALA A 688 21.59 -19.87 -2.85
N LEU A 689 20.62 -19.80 -3.78
CA LEU A 689 19.68 -20.91 -4.05
C LEU A 689 20.12 -21.87 -5.16
N ASN A 690 21.25 -21.63 -5.84
CA ASN A 690 21.78 -22.49 -6.91
C ASN A 690 21.67 -24.00 -6.59
N GLY A 691 21.05 -24.77 -7.49
CA GLY A 691 20.81 -26.21 -7.36
C GLY A 691 19.75 -26.59 -6.31
N LEU A 692 18.83 -25.68 -5.95
CA LEU A 692 17.65 -26.02 -5.16
C LEU A 692 16.63 -26.76 -6.04
N PRO A 693 16.03 -27.88 -5.57
CA PRO A 693 14.93 -28.51 -6.29
C PRO A 693 13.76 -27.54 -6.51
N LEU A 694 13.39 -27.34 -7.77
CA LEU A 694 12.20 -26.59 -8.16
C LEU A 694 10.98 -27.50 -8.16
N HIS A 695 9.84 -26.96 -7.71
CA HIS A 695 8.55 -27.66 -7.74
C HIS A 695 7.60 -26.96 -8.70
N LEU A 696 6.79 -27.74 -9.43
CA LEU A 696 5.53 -27.21 -9.94
C LEU A 696 4.52 -27.18 -8.78
N ALA A 697 3.72 -26.12 -8.76
CA ALA A 697 2.71 -25.85 -7.76
C ALA A 697 1.39 -25.44 -8.42
N ARG A 698 0.31 -25.54 -7.65
CA ARG A 698 -1.05 -25.13 -8.02
C ARG A 698 -1.76 -24.53 -6.80
N PHE A 699 -2.86 -23.83 -7.03
CA PHE A 699 -3.75 -23.39 -5.95
C PHE A 699 -4.72 -24.53 -5.55
N ASP A 700 -5.06 -24.61 -4.25
CA ASP A 700 -6.22 -25.37 -3.79
C ASP A 700 -7.52 -24.53 -3.90
N ALA A 701 -8.65 -25.11 -3.48
CA ALA A 701 -9.95 -24.44 -3.45
C ALA A 701 -10.07 -23.29 -2.42
N ARG A 702 -8.98 -22.93 -1.74
CA ARG A 702 -8.88 -21.88 -0.72
C ARG A 702 -7.70 -20.92 -0.96
N GLY A 703 -6.96 -21.08 -2.07
CA GLY A 703 -5.81 -20.26 -2.45
C GLY A 703 -4.47 -20.70 -1.85
N HIS A 704 -4.41 -21.84 -1.15
CA HIS A 704 -3.14 -22.39 -0.71
C HIS A 704 -2.31 -22.85 -1.90
N ILE A 705 -1.05 -22.41 -1.94
CA ILE A 705 -0.05 -22.95 -2.85
C ILE A 705 0.35 -24.34 -2.34
N LEU A 706 0.06 -25.36 -3.14
CA LEU A 706 0.39 -26.77 -2.92
C LEU A 706 1.27 -27.28 -4.07
N GLN A 707 2.04 -28.34 -3.85
CA GLN A 707 2.74 -29.04 -4.94
C GLN A 707 1.73 -29.59 -5.97
N ALA A 708 2.07 -29.50 -7.26
CA ALA A 708 1.38 -30.19 -8.32
C ALA A 708 2.02 -31.57 -8.57
N GLU A 709 1.20 -32.57 -8.87
CA GLU A 709 1.58 -33.94 -9.23
C GLU A 709 1.95 -34.06 -10.70
#